data_AF-A0A554FNJ4-F1
#
_entry.id   AF-A0A554FNJ4-F1
#
_cell.length_a   1.000
_cell.length_b   1.000
_cell.length_c   1.000
_cell.angle_alpha   90.00
_cell.angle_beta   90.00
_cell.angle_gamma   90.00
#
_symmetry.space_group_name_H-M   'P 1'
#
loop_
_entity.id
_entity.type
_entity.pdbx_description
1 polymer ?
#
loop_
_entity_poly.entity_id
_entity_poly.type
_entity_poly.pdbx_seq_one_letter_code
_entity_poly.pdbx_strand_id
1 'polypeptide(L)'
;MDDANEVGADGVPMAVAVVGLALRFPGAEDARQFWRNLAGGVESITRLDAAGRARAGLPQGDGWITAAGEVADPEGFDAAFFGYSRSEAEQTDPQHRAFLECAWAAMESAGYGPRGRPMRVAVYAGAGFTTYGGRDVSAGLVSSVGLSGDFLATRVSYELDLTGPAMTVQSACSTSLVALHLASQSLLAGECDMALAGGSSIRTPQVAAHRAQQGGILSPEGRCRPFDVHAAGTVVGNGVAVLVLKRLADALADRDPIRAIVLGTAVNNDGGGKTGFAAPSVHGQSEVIREALSVAGVSPAEVSYVEAHGTATALGDPIEVAALKQAFQGAPRGACGLGAVKSNFGHLDSAAGVAGVIKTVLSLEHRTLPPTLNFTAPHPMLELEESPFRVVSSPRAWDGPRPLRAGVTALGIGGTNAHVVLQEAPALPEADPPRRGEELLLLSAKTEGALERMTAALAERLREEAGPGGAPGWLADAAHTLQVGRARFPWRRFVVAGQPEEAAALLEGARGADASSRVRTVLEVGESRGVAFLFPGGGAQRVNMGESFLREPAFRVAIDTCAEWLRGPLGGDPREVMFAGPERFDAASAELDRPWWSQPALFVCDWALAQLWLSWGVKPQALLGHSLGEYVAACLAGVFTLEEALGLVVARGQLMEAMPAGGMLSVLAPVEQVEALVGPGVSVAAINGPQTCVLSGPLRALDAAERTLTARGIEHKRVRYSRAAHSSMLEPFLEDFAREVGRVKLREPTLPVVSSLTGRWLQAREATSPDYWVRHLRHTVRFSEALGCLLESGDRALIEVGPGTTLTALARQHPARKTQPALATLPTKGDAPVSALSAQGEAWAAGVDMDWERLREGERRRRVELPTYSFDREHYSLNDVPLDARRPGAGGPAPAVQTSWSRAPGASPRERGPRRGERVAPRDGTERRLVECFQQVFRIQDVGIHDDFFALGGDSLIALRLLAMISERFGQQLALKEMLTAPTVELLARKLGGREEAPSLPPGVALLQQGSRGPPLFFVHAAGGQAVFYRELAQAIDVDRTAYAFEARGLEADGPLHTSVDAMATAYLEGLRALQPAGPYLLVGASFGGAVVYEMARRLMVEGHEVPLCAMLDTPGPGDVQKARAGGVGLAGEPAAMDPEQQRRYVTVWEANMTALREYRMPRFEGGTLQFFRAATVIEHMPRHVELEWLDSGAVVRVETVPGDHLSMLTGENAAGLGARLAALLP
;
A
#
# COMPACT_ATOMS: atom_id res chain seq x y z
N MET A 1 2.31 -51.17 6.12
CA MET A 1 2.03 -51.24 4.67
C MET A 1 0.54 -51.49 4.54
N ASP A 2 -0.16 -50.62 3.79
CA ASP A 2 -1.61 -50.43 3.68
C ASP A 2 -2.27 -49.30 4.51
N ASP A 3 -1.61 -48.15 4.71
CA ASP A 3 -2.29 -46.88 5.08
C ASP A 3 -1.39 -45.64 4.76
N ALA A 4 -1.08 -45.39 3.48
CA ALA A 4 -0.29 -44.19 3.10
C ALA A 4 -0.81 -43.50 1.83
N ASN A 5 -2.11 -43.63 1.56
CA ASN A 5 -2.83 -42.73 0.65
C ASN A 5 -3.86 -42.00 1.51
N GLU A 6 -3.40 -41.06 2.35
CA GLU A 6 -4.30 -40.04 2.89
C GLU A 6 -4.67 -39.10 1.75
N VAL A 7 -5.60 -39.57 0.93
CA VAL A 7 -6.40 -38.74 0.07
C VAL A 7 -7.17 -37.79 1.01
N GLY A 8 -7.07 -36.48 0.81
CA GLY A 8 -7.90 -35.54 1.56
C GLY A 8 -9.38 -35.89 1.40
N ALA A 9 -10.24 -35.39 2.28
CA ALA A 9 -11.68 -35.72 2.31
C ALA A 9 -12.41 -35.60 0.95
N ASP A 10 -11.82 -34.90 -0.02
CA ASP A 10 -12.37 -34.60 -1.34
C ASP A 10 -11.69 -35.31 -2.54
N GLY A 11 -10.77 -36.26 -2.34
CA GLY A 11 -10.12 -36.95 -3.46
C GLY A 11 -8.80 -36.32 -3.97
N VAL A 12 -8.40 -35.16 -3.43
CA VAL A 12 -7.20 -34.41 -3.83
C VAL A 12 -5.99 -34.89 -3.02
N PRO A 13 -4.83 -35.17 -3.64
CA PRO A 13 -3.63 -35.56 -2.92
C PRO A 13 -3.13 -34.42 -2.03
N MET A 14 -2.65 -34.77 -0.83
CA MET A 14 -1.96 -33.85 0.08
C MET A 14 -0.63 -33.41 -0.53
N ALA A 15 -0.65 -32.35 -1.33
CA ALA A 15 0.49 -31.87 -2.11
C ALA A 15 0.53 -30.34 -2.15
N VAL A 16 1.65 -29.80 -2.64
CA VAL A 16 1.88 -28.36 -2.76
C VAL A 16 1.93 -27.97 -4.23
N ALA A 17 1.23 -26.90 -4.60
CA ALA A 17 1.25 -26.32 -5.93
C ALA A 17 2.29 -25.19 -6.02
N VAL A 18 3.07 -25.17 -7.09
CA VAL A 18 3.81 -23.98 -7.52
C VAL A 18 2.84 -23.11 -8.30
N VAL A 19 2.49 -21.94 -7.77
CA VAL A 19 1.49 -21.03 -8.35
C VAL A 19 2.11 -19.76 -8.95
N GLY A 20 3.39 -19.49 -8.69
CA GLY A 20 4.12 -18.39 -9.28
C GLY A 20 5.62 -18.55 -9.11
N LEU A 21 6.39 -17.80 -9.89
CA LEU A 21 7.84 -17.78 -9.83
C LEU A 21 8.41 -16.49 -10.40
N ALA A 22 9.59 -16.09 -9.93
CA ALA A 22 10.41 -15.06 -10.54
C ALA A 22 11.89 -15.43 -10.41
N LEU A 23 12.70 -14.92 -11.35
CA LEU A 23 14.13 -15.18 -11.39
C LEU A 23 14.90 -14.03 -12.00
N ARG A 24 16.19 -13.94 -11.66
CA ARG A 24 17.22 -13.25 -12.44
C ARG A 24 18.42 -14.17 -12.52
N PHE A 25 18.66 -14.72 -13.71
CA PHE A 25 19.76 -15.65 -14.00
C PHE A 25 20.68 -15.08 -15.09
N PRO A 26 21.87 -15.65 -15.29
CA PRO A 26 22.76 -15.19 -16.35
C PRO A 26 22.11 -15.32 -17.72
N GLY A 27 22.09 -14.22 -18.47
CA GLY A 27 21.42 -14.12 -19.76
C GLY A 27 19.89 -14.12 -19.73
N ALA A 28 19.25 -14.12 -18.56
CA ALA A 28 17.80 -14.16 -18.42
C ALA A 28 17.29 -13.32 -17.23
N GLU A 29 16.56 -12.25 -17.52
CA GLU A 29 15.93 -11.39 -16.50
C GLU A 29 14.55 -11.89 -16.06
N ASP A 30 13.96 -12.85 -16.79
CA ASP A 30 12.68 -13.48 -16.47
C ASP A 30 12.61 -14.95 -16.95
N ALA A 31 11.52 -15.64 -16.58
CA ALA A 31 11.29 -17.04 -16.91
C ALA A 31 11.09 -17.30 -18.42
N ARG A 32 10.53 -16.35 -19.17
CA ARG A 32 10.33 -16.48 -20.63
C ARG A 32 11.68 -16.45 -21.36
N GLN A 33 12.53 -15.49 -21.03
CA GLN A 33 13.89 -15.42 -21.55
C GLN A 33 14.71 -16.63 -21.12
N PHE A 34 14.57 -17.08 -19.88
CA PHE A 34 15.24 -18.29 -19.40
C PHE A 34 14.83 -19.53 -20.20
N TRP A 35 13.53 -19.72 -20.45
CA TRP A 35 13.05 -20.82 -21.30
C TRP A 35 13.60 -20.74 -22.73
N ARG A 36 13.58 -19.56 -23.36
CA ARG A 36 14.16 -19.37 -24.70
C ARG A 36 15.64 -19.76 -24.73
N ASN A 37 16.40 -19.39 -23.70
CA ASN A 37 17.81 -19.74 -23.58
C ASN A 37 18.01 -21.26 -23.40
N LEU A 38 17.20 -21.90 -22.55
CA LEU A 38 17.24 -23.34 -22.33
C LEU A 38 16.92 -24.11 -23.61
N ALA A 39 15.79 -23.80 -24.25
CA ALA A 39 15.34 -24.47 -25.47
C ALA A 39 16.31 -24.26 -26.64
N GLY A 40 16.91 -23.06 -26.73
CA GLY A 40 17.93 -22.72 -27.72
C GLY A 40 19.33 -23.26 -27.42
N GLY A 41 19.55 -23.88 -26.25
CA GLY A 41 20.86 -24.41 -25.85
C GLY A 41 21.91 -23.32 -25.63
N VAL A 42 21.52 -22.17 -25.09
CA VAL A 42 22.41 -21.02 -24.85
C VAL A 42 23.26 -21.22 -23.60
N GLU A 43 24.58 -21.00 -23.75
CA GLU A 43 25.53 -20.90 -22.63
C GLU A 43 25.75 -19.43 -22.26
N SER A 44 25.40 -19.06 -21.03
CA SER A 44 25.50 -17.71 -20.45
C SER A 44 26.64 -17.61 -19.43
N ILE A 45 27.82 -18.11 -19.81
CA ILE A 45 29.06 -18.01 -19.02
C ILE A 45 29.99 -16.99 -19.67
N THR A 46 30.25 -15.88 -18.98
CA THR A 46 31.25 -14.89 -19.40
C THR A 46 32.64 -15.41 -19.13
N ARG A 47 33.58 -15.15 -20.06
CA ARG A 47 35.01 -15.48 -19.91
C ARG A 47 35.84 -14.24 -20.24
N LEU A 48 36.73 -13.84 -19.34
CA LEU A 48 37.59 -12.69 -19.57
C LEU A 48 38.90 -13.08 -20.27
N ASP A 49 39.20 -12.40 -21.37
CA ASP A 49 40.50 -12.43 -22.02
C ASP A 49 41.54 -11.63 -21.22
N ALA A 50 42.80 -11.59 -21.67
CA ALA A 50 43.87 -10.88 -20.95
C ALA A 50 43.53 -9.38 -20.77
N ALA A 51 42.96 -8.74 -21.79
CA ALA A 51 42.54 -7.35 -21.72
C ALA A 51 41.39 -7.13 -20.73
N GLY A 52 40.40 -8.02 -20.71
CA GLY A 52 39.27 -8.01 -19.77
C GLY A 52 39.73 -8.23 -18.33
N ARG A 53 40.66 -9.17 -18.09
CA ARG A 53 41.27 -9.35 -16.77
C ARG A 53 42.01 -8.10 -16.30
N ALA A 54 42.75 -7.45 -17.21
CA ALA A 54 43.46 -6.21 -16.88
C ALA A 54 42.49 -5.08 -16.51
N ARG A 55 41.39 -4.91 -17.28
CA ARG A 55 40.33 -3.94 -16.95
C ARG A 55 39.65 -4.23 -15.61
N ALA A 56 39.48 -5.50 -15.27
CA ALA A 56 38.87 -5.94 -14.01
C ALA A 56 39.86 -5.94 -12.81
N GLY A 57 41.12 -5.55 -13.00
CA GLY A 57 42.15 -5.59 -11.95
C GLY A 57 42.49 -7.00 -11.46
N LEU A 58 42.22 -8.03 -12.27
CA LEU A 58 42.47 -9.42 -11.93
C LEU A 58 43.91 -9.87 -12.24
N PRO A 59 44.43 -10.90 -11.56
CA PRO A 59 45.76 -11.45 -11.81
C PRO A 59 46.05 -11.73 -13.30
N GLN A 60 47.25 -11.35 -13.74
CA GLN A 60 47.76 -11.57 -15.09
C GLN A 60 48.68 -12.79 -15.14
N GLY A 61 48.97 -13.28 -16.35
CA GLY A 61 49.81 -14.46 -16.59
C GLY A 61 49.00 -15.74 -16.87
N ASP A 62 49.72 -16.79 -17.29
CA ASP A 62 49.13 -18.08 -17.67
C ASP A 62 48.62 -18.86 -16.45
N GLY A 63 47.56 -19.65 -16.64
CA GLY A 63 47.00 -20.54 -15.61
C GLY A 63 45.96 -19.91 -14.66
N TRP A 64 45.52 -18.68 -14.95
CA TRP A 64 44.35 -18.06 -14.31
C TRP A 64 43.10 -18.23 -15.17
N ILE A 65 42.05 -18.76 -14.57
CA ILE A 65 40.73 -18.91 -15.16
C ILE A 65 39.85 -17.78 -14.63
N THR A 66 39.15 -17.10 -15.53
CA THR A 66 38.22 -16.01 -15.22
C THR A 66 36.92 -16.24 -15.97
N ALA A 67 36.05 -17.02 -15.35
CA ALA A 67 34.75 -17.37 -15.90
C ALA A 67 33.68 -17.33 -14.81
N ALA A 68 32.54 -16.71 -15.11
CA ALA A 68 31.37 -16.74 -14.24
C ALA A 68 30.06 -16.58 -15.04
N GLY A 69 28.96 -17.09 -14.51
CA GLY A 69 27.62 -16.67 -14.94
C GLY A 69 27.26 -15.35 -14.26
N GLU A 70 27.03 -14.29 -15.03
CA GLU A 70 26.76 -12.95 -14.52
C GLU A 70 25.28 -12.58 -14.67
N VAL A 71 24.66 -12.05 -13.63
CA VAL A 71 23.36 -11.38 -13.76
C VAL A 71 23.56 -9.97 -14.29
N ALA A 72 22.61 -9.51 -15.10
CA ALA A 72 22.55 -8.11 -15.52
C ALA A 72 22.24 -7.22 -14.32
N ASP A 73 22.90 -6.05 -14.26
CA ASP A 73 22.68 -5.00 -13.25
C ASP A 73 22.60 -5.53 -11.79
N PRO A 74 23.66 -6.17 -11.27
CA PRO A 74 23.64 -6.84 -9.96
C PRO A 74 23.38 -5.86 -8.81
N GLU A 75 23.86 -4.63 -8.91
CA GLU A 75 23.74 -3.57 -7.89
C GLU A 75 22.56 -2.62 -8.15
N GLY A 76 21.73 -2.92 -9.15
CA GLY A 76 20.51 -2.17 -9.48
C GLY A 76 19.34 -2.52 -8.56
N PHE A 77 18.63 -1.50 -8.07
CA PHE A 77 17.48 -1.65 -7.19
C PHE A 77 16.53 -0.45 -7.31
N ASP A 78 15.22 -0.66 -7.16
CA ASP A 78 14.27 0.45 -7.05
C ASP A 78 14.01 0.80 -5.57
N ALA A 79 14.93 1.57 -4.99
CA ALA A 79 14.87 1.95 -3.58
C ALA A 79 13.61 2.76 -3.23
N ALA A 80 13.22 3.70 -4.10
CA ALA A 80 12.05 4.54 -3.90
C ALA A 80 10.76 3.70 -3.87
N PHE A 81 10.68 2.64 -4.69
CA PHE A 81 9.55 1.72 -4.64
C PHE A 81 9.40 1.04 -3.28
N PHE A 82 10.50 0.59 -2.66
CA PHE A 82 10.44 -0.07 -1.35
C PHE A 82 10.61 0.90 -0.17
N GLY A 83 10.67 2.22 -0.40
CA GLY A 83 10.81 3.22 0.67
C GLY A 83 12.21 3.30 1.29
N TYR A 84 13.24 2.78 0.62
CA TYR A 84 14.63 2.81 1.07
C TYR A 84 15.24 4.19 0.81
N SER A 85 15.99 4.69 1.79
CA SER A 85 16.92 5.78 1.51
C SER A 85 18.09 5.29 0.63
N ARG A 86 18.73 6.21 -0.10
CA ARG A 86 19.93 5.87 -0.88
C ARG A 86 21.02 5.21 -0.02
N SER A 87 21.28 5.77 1.16
CA SER A 87 22.30 5.25 2.07
C SER A 87 21.97 3.84 2.59
N GLU A 88 20.69 3.53 2.81
CA GLU A 88 20.26 2.20 3.20
C GLU A 88 20.41 1.20 2.06
N ALA A 89 20.01 1.57 0.83
CA ALA A 89 20.18 0.75 -0.35
C ALA A 89 21.66 0.45 -0.65
N GLU A 90 22.55 1.43 -0.50
CA GLU A 90 24.02 1.27 -0.61
C GLU A 90 24.59 0.33 0.46
N GLN A 91 24.01 0.30 1.67
CA GLN A 91 24.46 -0.56 2.76
C GLN A 91 23.80 -1.95 2.75
N THR A 92 22.88 -2.21 1.82
CA THR A 92 22.16 -3.47 1.70
C THR A 92 22.79 -4.34 0.63
N ASP A 93 23.08 -5.60 0.98
CA ASP A 93 23.66 -6.58 0.05
C ASP A 93 22.79 -6.68 -1.22
N PRO A 94 23.39 -6.62 -2.43
CA PRO A 94 22.70 -6.86 -3.70
C PRO A 94 21.81 -8.12 -3.71
N GLN A 95 22.21 -9.17 -2.98
CA GLN A 95 21.45 -10.40 -2.82
C GLN A 95 20.08 -10.16 -2.18
N HIS A 96 20.00 -9.29 -1.18
CA HIS A 96 18.76 -8.95 -0.48
C HIS A 96 17.85 -8.10 -1.37
N ARG A 97 18.43 -7.09 -2.03
CA ARG A 97 17.73 -6.19 -2.95
C ARG A 97 17.10 -6.95 -4.11
N ALA A 98 17.88 -7.80 -4.78
CA ALA A 98 17.40 -8.60 -5.90
C ALA A 98 16.37 -9.66 -5.49
N PHE A 99 16.50 -10.24 -4.28
CA PHE A 99 15.52 -11.19 -3.75
C PHE A 99 14.19 -10.51 -3.41
N LEU A 100 14.21 -9.29 -2.87
CA LEU A 100 12.99 -8.52 -2.59
C LEU A 100 12.21 -8.18 -3.86
N GLU A 101 12.89 -7.70 -4.91
CA GLU A 101 12.25 -7.49 -6.22
C GLU A 101 11.70 -8.81 -6.82
N CYS A 102 12.45 -9.91 -6.70
CA CYS A 102 11.97 -11.22 -7.16
C CYS A 102 10.78 -11.72 -6.33
N ALA A 103 10.74 -11.49 -5.02
CA ALA A 103 9.61 -11.86 -4.17
C ALA A 103 8.33 -11.11 -4.59
N TRP A 104 8.43 -9.80 -4.84
CA TRP A 104 7.34 -9.01 -5.41
C TRP A 104 6.88 -9.56 -6.75
N ALA A 105 7.80 -9.77 -7.69
CA ALA A 105 7.48 -10.26 -9.03
C ALA A 105 6.88 -11.68 -9.00
N ALA A 106 7.35 -12.56 -8.10
CA ALA A 106 6.83 -13.91 -7.96
C ALA A 106 5.37 -13.90 -7.49
N MET A 107 5.04 -13.06 -6.51
CA MET A 107 3.65 -12.85 -6.05
C MET A 107 2.74 -12.35 -7.17
N GLU A 108 3.20 -11.35 -7.92
CA GLU A 108 2.42 -10.84 -9.06
C GLU A 108 2.27 -11.89 -10.18
N SER A 109 3.29 -12.72 -10.43
CA SER A 109 3.20 -13.83 -11.40
C SER A 109 2.13 -14.86 -11.00
N ALA A 110 1.89 -15.05 -9.70
CA ALA A 110 0.81 -15.88 -9.17
C ALA A 110 -0.57 -15.21 -9.20
N GLY A 111 -0.66 -13.93 -9.59
CA GLY A 111 -1.90 -13.16 -9.55
C GLY A 111 -2.27 -12.66 -8.15
N TYR A 112 -1.28 -12.42 -7.29
CA TYR A 112 -1.47 -11.88 -5.94
C TYR A 112 -0.73 -10.55 -5.76
N GLY A 113 -1.44 -9.54 -5.27
CA GLY A 113 -0.87 -8.27 -4.85
C GLY A 113 -0.93 -8.11 -3.31
N PRO A 114 -0.16 -7.18 -2.74
CA PRO A 114 -0.04 -6.99 -1.28
C PRO A 114 -1.34 -6.62 -0.55
N ARG A 115 -2.40 -6.19 -1.26
CA ARG A 115 -3.68 -5.74 -0.69
C ARG A 115 -4.86 -6.66 -0.99
N GLY A 116 -4.57 -7.91 -1.35
CA GLY A 116 -5.60 -8.93 -1.53
C GLY A 116 -6.23 -9.34 -0.21
N ARG A 117 -6.97 -10.46 -0.25
CA ARG A 117 -7.50 -11.14 0.94
C ARG A 117 -6.37 -11.32 1.99
N PRO A 118 -6.62 -11.05 3.28
CA PRO A 118 -5.62 -11.30 4.33
C PRO A 118 -5.20 -12.77 4.31
N MET A 119 -3.90 -13.03 4.16
CA MET A 119 -3.31 -14.38 4.14
C MET A 119 -2.04 -14.40 4.98
N ARG A 120 -1.80 -15.52 5.67
CA ARG A 120 -0.51 -15.76 6.33
C ARG A 120 0.47 -16.26 5.29
N VAL A 121 1.30 -15.37 4.77
CA VAL A 121 2.33 -15.71 3.78
C VAL A 121 3.66 -15.94 4.48
N ALA A 122 4.21 -17.14 4.37
CA ALA A 122 5.52 -17.50 4.93
C ALA A 122 6.66 -17.16 3.96
N VAL A 123 7.89 -16.97 4.48
CA VAL A 123 9.10 -16.75 3.69
C VAL A 123 10.21 -17.68 4.17
N TYR A 124 10.63 -18.59 3.29
CA TYR A 124 11.77 -19.48 3.49
C TYR A 124 12.83 -19.18 2.42
N ALA A 125 13.98 -18.66 2.82
CA ALA A 125 14.98 -18.17 1.87
C ALA A 125 16.40 -18.39 2.36
N GLY A 126 17.38 -18.27 1.47
CA GLY A 126 18.78 -18.18 1.88
C GLY A 126 19.66 -17.46 0.86
N ALA A 127 20.64 -16.72 1.36
CA ALA A 127 21.63 -16.02 0.55
C ALA A 127 22.96 -16.79 0.54
N GLY A 128 23.80 -16.58 -0.46
CA GLY A 128 25.21 -16.97 -0.42
C GLY A 128 25.99 -16.08 0.54
N PHE A 129 27.24 -16.47 0.85
CA PHE A 129 28.12 -15.61 1.64
C PHE A 129 28.27 -14.24 0.99
N THR A 130 28.08 -13.19 1.79
CA THR A 130 28.26 -11.83 1.29
C THR A 130 29.70 -11.63 0.83
N THR A 131 29.85 -11.08 -0.37
CA THR A 131 31.12 -10.55 -0.89
C THR A 131 31.05 -9.03 -1.04
N TYR A 132 29.94 -8.44 -0.60
CA TYR A 132 29.64 -7.03 -0.69
C TYR A 132 30.13 -6.32 0.57
N GLY A 133 30.86 -5.21 0.40
CA GLY A 133 31.53 -4.51 1.50
C GLY A 133 32.86 -5.15 1.90
N GLY A 134 33.93 -4.37 1.89
CA GLY A 134 35.27 -4.83 2.30
C GLY A 134 35.38 -5.14 3.79
N ARG A 135 36.55 -5.58 4.27
CA ARG A 135 36.80 -5.89 5.70
C ARG A 135 36.56 -4.73 6.69
N ASP A 136 36.32 -3.51 6.21
CA ASP A 136 36.20 -2.27 6.98
C ASP A 136 34.82 -1.59 6.83
N VAL A 137 33.73 -2.33 6.57
CA VAL A 137 32.37 -1.74 6.65
C VAL A 137 32.06 -1.36 8.11
N SER A 138 31.66 -0.11 8.33
CA SER A 138 31.46 0.46 9.67
C SER A 138 30.41 -0.29 10.48
N ALA A 139 30.71 -0.54 11.76
CA ALA A 139 29.86 -1.23 12.75
C ALA A 139 28.61 -0.42 13.18
N GLY A 140 27.67 -0.21 12.25
CA GLY A 140 26.32 0.32 12.50
C GLY A 140 25.25 -0.77 12.30
N LEU A 141 24.11 -0.64 12.97
CA LEU A 141 23.02 -1.63 12.90
C LEU A 141 22.49 -1.81 11.48
N VAL A 142 22.33 -0.71 10.72
CA VAL A 142 21.85 -0.74 9.32
C VAL A 142 22.76 -1.59 8.43
N SER A 143 24.07 -1.37 8.47
CA SER A 143 25.03 -2.19 7.72
C SER A 143 25.08 -3.64 8.22
N SER A 144 24.97 -3.86 9.53
CA SER A 144 24.97 -5.22 10.11
C SER A 144 23.76 -6.03 9.65
N VAL A 145 22.58 -5.42 9.57
CA VAL A 145 21.33 -6.04 9.09
C VAL A 145 21.26 -6.07 7.56
N GLY A 146 21.88 -5.10 6.88
CA GLY A 146 21.94 -5.00 5.43
C GLY A 146 22.84 -6.04 4.76
N LEU A 147 23.92 -6.45 5.45
CA LEU A 147 24.92 -7.39 4.93
C LEU A 147 24.81 -8.82 5.49
N SER A 148 24.12 -9.00 6.63
CA SER A 148 23.95 -10.32 7.22
C SER A 148 22.86 -11.11 6.50
N GLY A 149 23.22 -12.29 6.00
CA GLY A 149 22.27 -13.19 5.34
C GLY A 149 21.08 -13.60 6.23
N ASP A 150 21.23 -13.54 7.56
CA ASP A 150 20.18 -13.93 8.53
C ASP A 150 18.87 -13.14 8.34
N PHE A 151 18.95 -11.90 7.86
CA PHE A 151 17.79 -11.00 7.76
C PHE A 151 17.10 -11.01 6.40
N LEU A 152 17.50 -11.89 5.47
CA LEU A 152 16.90 -11.96 4.13
C LEU A 152 15.37 -12.19 4.20
N ALA A 153 14.94 -13.25 4.89
CA ALA A 153 13.52 -13.63 4.95
C ALA A 153 12.66 -12.63 5.74
N THR A 154 13.18 -12.14 6.86
CA THR A 154 12.47 -11.17 7.71
C THR A 154 12.34 -9.81 7.03
N ARG A 155 13.33 -9.40 6.22
CA ARG A 155 13.24 -8.18 5.41
C ARG A 155 12.11 -8.27 4.40
N VAL A 156 12.04 -9.36 3.63
CA VAL A 156 10.93 -9.56 2.69
C VAL A 156 9.57 -9.52 3.39
N SER A 157 9.48 -10.16 4.56
CA SER A 157 8.23 -10.17 5.33
C SER A 157 7.85 -8.78 5.80
N TYR A 158 8.80 -7.97 6.26
CA TYR A 158 8.58 -6.59 6.66
C TYR A 158 8.16 -5.70 5.48
N GLU A 159 8.88 -5.74 4.36
CA GLU A 159 8.64 -4.86 3.21
C GLU A 159 7.32 -5.17 2.47
N LEU A 160 6.87 -6.43 2.51
CA LEU A 160 5.67 -6.89 1.83
C LEU A 160 4.48 -7.11 2.77
N ASP A 161 4.62 -6.75 4.05
CA ASP A 161 3.61 -6.92 5.11
C ASP A 161 3.10 -8.37 5.23
N LEU A 162 4.03 -9.33 5.26
CA LEU A 162 3.74 -10.77 5.33
C LEU A 162 3.79 -11.26 6.78
N THR A 163 2.77 -11.99 7.19
CA THR A 163 2.54 -12.38 8.60
C THR A 163 2.75 -13.86 8.90
N GLY A 164 3.20 -14.66 7.92
CA GLY A 164 3.57 -16.07 8.14
C GLY A 164 5.00 -16.25 8.68
N PRO A 165 5.44 -17.49 8.93
CA PRO A 165 6.82 -17.79 9.35
C PRO A 165 7.87 -17.22 8.39
N ALA A 166 8.90 -16.56 8.92
CA ALA A 166 10.00 -15.99 8.14
C ALA A 166 11.34 -16.55 8.61
N MET A 167 11.97 -17.40 7.80
CA MET A 167 13.20 -18.12 8.16
C MET A 167 14.26 -18.05 7.06
N THR A 168 15.45 -17.60 7.46
CA THR A 168 16.66 -17.75 6.64
C THR A 168 17.29 -19.11 6.91
N VAL A 169 17.58 -19.86 5.86
CA VAL A 169 18.13 -21.22 5.90
C VAL A 169 19.48 -21.26 5.21
N GLN A 170 20.43 -22.04 5.73
CA GLN A 170 21.77 -22.18 5.17
C GLN A 170 22.22 -23.64 5.18
N SER A 171 22.35 -24.23 4.00
CA SER A 171 22.87 -25.58 3.77
C SER A 171 23.74 -25.65 2.50
N ALA A 172 24.49 -24.57 2.27
CA ALA A 172 25.33 -24.35 1.09
C ALA A 172 24.56 -24.56 -0.23
N CYS A 173 25.06 -25.38 -1.14
CA CYS A 173 24.48 -25.58 -2.46
C CYS A 173 23.06 -26.20 -2.46
N SER A 174 22.61 -26.74 -1.32
CA SER A 174 21.25 -27.27 -1.13
C SER A 174 20.25 -26.27 -0.54
N THR A 175 20.70 -25.07 -0.16
CA THR A 175 19.92 -24.07 0.61
C THR A 175 18.51 -23.84 0.06
N SER A 176 18.36 -23.55 -1.24
CA SER A 176 17.04 -23.26 -1.82
C SER A 176 16.10 -24.47 -1.89
N LEU A 177 16.61 -25.72 -1.99
CA LEU A 177 15.74 -26.91 -1.91
C LEU A 177 15.34 -27.21 -0.47
N VAL A 178 16.21 -26.96 0.51
CA VAL A 178 15.83 -27.06 1.92
C VAL A 178 14.79 -26.00 2.27
N ALA A 179 14.92 -24.78 1.75
CA ALA A 179 13.90 -23.74 1.88
C ALA A 179 12.55 -24.18 1.28
N LEU A 180 12.56 -24.79 0.08
CA LEU A 180 11.35 -25.37 -0.54
C LEU A 180 10.75 -26.51 0.30
N HIS A 181 11.58 -27.38 0.87
CA HIS A 181 11.12 -28.44 1.77
C HIS A 181 10.40 -27.84 3.00
N LEU A 182 11.03 -26.90 3.70
CA LEU A 182 10.44 -26.26 4.88
C LEU A 182 9.15 -25.49 4.56
N ALA A 183 9.13 -24.76 3.44
CA ALA A 183 7.92 -24.10 2.96
C ALA A 183 6.78 -25.09 2.69
N SER A 184 7.10 -26.24 2.07
CA SER A 184 6.13 -27.29 1.80
C SER A 184 5.58 -27.90 3.10
N GLN A 185 6.45 -28.17 4.08
CA GLN A 185 6.04 -28.69 5.39
C GLN A 185 5.13 -27.69 6.13
N SER A 186 5.49 -26.40 6.15
CA SER A 186 4.72 -25.34 6.81
C SER A 186 3.31 -25.19 6.23
N LEU A 187 3.18 -25.28 4.89
CA LEU A 187 1.88 -25.30 4.20
C LEU A 187 1.05 -26.53 4.58
N LEU A 188 1.65 -27.72 4.54
CA LEU A 188 0.96 -28.99 4.86
C LEU A 188 0.56 -29.07 6.34
N ALA A 189 1.33 -28.44 7.23
CA ALA A 189 1.02 -28.32 8.66
C ALA A 189 -0.02 -27.23 8.98
N GLY A 190 -0.41 -26.40 8.01
CA GLY A 190 -1.41 -25.32 8.22
C GLY A 190 -0.87 -24.07 8.92
N GLU A 191 0.45 -23.93 9.04
CA GLU A 191 1.11 -22.78 9.66
C GLU A 191 0.97 -21.51 8.82
N CYS A 192 0.85 -21.67 7.50
CA CYS A 192 0.64 -20.60 6.53
C CYS A 192 -0.37 -21.00 5.45
N ASP A 193 -0.87 -20.01 4.71
CA ASP A 193 -1.83 -20.19 3.61
C ASP A 193 -1.12 -20.14 2.24
N MET A 194 0.03 -19.47 2.20
CA MET A 194 0.93 -19.35 1.07
C MET A 194 2.37 -19.29 1.58
N ALA A 195 3.35 -19.71 0.78
CA ALA A 195 4.75 -19.61 1.13
C ALA A 195 5.62 -19.17 -0.05
N LEU A 196 6.57 -18.29 0.23
CA LEU A 196 7.68 -17.95 -0.65
C LEU A 196 8.88 -18.85 -0.33
N ALA A 197 9.45 -19.49 -1.36
CA ALA A 197 10.64 -20.33 -1.21
C ALA A 197 11.69 -19.98 -2.27
N GLY A 198 12.94 -19.75 -1.87
CA GLY A 198 13.95 -19.35 -2.84
C GLY A 198 15.38 -19.27 -2.33
N GLY A 199 16.26 -18.77 -3.17
CA GLY A 199 17.64 -18.47 -2.80
C GLY A 199 18.26 -17.38 -3.67
N SER A 200 19.31 -16.74 -3.13
CA SER A 200 20.08 -15.69 -3.80
C SER A 200 21.57 -15.98 -3.70
N SER A 201 22.32 -15.72 -4.76
CA SER A 201 23.78 -15.78 -4.78
C SER A 201 24.30 -14.75 -5.78
N ILE A 202 24.74 -13.59 -5.30
CA ILE A 202 25.29 -12.51 -6.13
C ILE A 202 26.62 -12.09 -5.52
N ARG A 203 27.69 -12.13 -6.32
CA ARG A 203 29.03 -11.75 -5.92
C ARG A 203 29.37 -10.33 -6.38
N THR A 204 30.16 -9.61 -5.58
CA THR A 204 30.67 -8.28 -5.92
C THR A 204 32.19 -8.24 -5.69
N PRO A 205 33.02 -8.25 -6.75
CA PRO A 205 32.67 -8.38 -8.17
C PRO A 205 32.14 -9.79 -8.55
N GLN A 206 31.33 -9.87 -9.61
CA GLN A 206 30.69 -11.11 -10.05
C GLN A 206 31.68 -12.15 -10.63
N VAL A 207 32.74 -11.68 -11.30
CA VAL A 207 33.80 -12.51 -11.87
C VAL A 207 35.05 -12.43 -11.00
N ALA A 208 35.54 -13.58 -10.56
CA ALA A 208 36.81 -13.71 -9.85
C ALA A 208 37.79 -14.61 -10.65
N ALA A 209 39.09 -14.43 -10.40
CA ALA A 209 40.13 -15.29 -10.96
C ALA A 209 40.46 -16.44 -10.01
N HIS A 210 40.52 -17.67 -10.53
CA HIS A 210 41.02 -18.82 -9.81
C HIS A 210 42.10 -19.55 -10.61
N ARG A 211 42.93 -20.33 -9.92
CA ARG A 211 43.89 -21.24 -10.56
C ARG A 211 43.31 -22.63 -10.62
N ALA A 212 43.63 -23.36 -11.68
CA ALA A 212 43.33 -24.79 -11.76
C ALA A 212 43.99 -25.52 -10.59
N GLN A 213 43.22 -26.33 -9.87
CA GLN A 213 43.70 -27.20 -8.80
C GLN A 213 43.29 -28.63 -9.13
N GLN A 214 44.25 -29.56 -9.09
CA GLN A 214 43.96 -30.96 -9.33
C GLN A 214 42.97 -31.48 -8.27
N GLY A 215 41.82 -32.00 -8.69
CA GLY A 215 40.76 -32.43 -7.79
C GLY A 215 39.96 -31.30 -7.15
N GLY A 216 40.13 -30.05 -7.59
CA GLY A 216 39.33 -28.91 -7.14
C GLY A 216 37.90 -28.92 -7.68
N ILE A 217 37.03 -28.11 -7.08
CA ILE A 217 35.62 -27.97 -7.46
C ILE A 217 35.45 -27.06 -8.68
N LEU A 218 36.36 -26.09 -8.87
CA LEU A 218 36.28 -25.11 -9.96
C LEU A 218 36.93 -25.63 -11.25
N SER A 219 36.23 -25.41 -12.36
CA SER A 219 36.63 -25.84 -13.69
C SER A 219 37.96 -25.20 -14.12
N PRO A 220 38.92 -25.99 -14.65
CA PRO A 220 40.16 -25.48 -15.21
C PRO A 220 39.99 -24.83 -16.59
N GLU A 221 38.85 -25.03 -17.25
CA GLU A 221 38.54 -24.46 -18.58
C GLU A 221 37.51 -23.33 -18.52
N GLY A 222 36.94 -23.06 -17.33
CA GLY A 222 35.80 -22.14 -17.22
C GLY A 222 34.56 -22.65 -17.97
N ARG A 223 34.36 -23.97 -18.02
CA ARG A 223 33.18 -24.65 -18.57
C ARG A 223 32.66 -25.69 -17.58
N CYS A 224 31.34 -25.77 -17.44
CA CYS A 224 30.68 -26.85 -16.70
C CYS A 224 30.24 -27.92 -17.71
N ARG A 225 30.78 -29.14 -17.58
CA ARG A 225 30.59 -30.28 -18.50
C ARG A 225 29.97 -31.49 -17.76
N PRO A 226 28.74 -31.38 -17.24
CA PRO A 226 28.18 -32.43 -16.40
C PRO A 226 28.04 -33.72 -17.19
N PHE A 227 28.43 -34.83 -16.57
CA PHE A 227 28.42 -36.20 -17.07
C PHE A 227 29.35 -36.50 -18.25
N ASP A 228 30.08 -35.51 -18.75
CA ASP A 228 30.99 -35.66 -19.89
C ASP A 228 32.30 -36.34 -19.48
N VAL A 229 32.94 -37.04 -20.41
CA VAL A 229 34.27 -37.64 -20.22
C VAL A 229 35.34 -36.61 -19.80
N HIS A 230 35.14 -35.33 -20.11
CA HIS A 230 36.01 -34.22 -19.72
C HIS A 230 35.48 -33.39 -18.53
N ALA A 231 34.58 -33.94 -17.72
CA ALA A 231 34.11 -33.32 -16.49
C ALA A 231 35.27 -33.06 -15.50
N ALA A 232 35.56 -31.78 -15.21
CA ALA A 232 36.70 -31.37 -14.40
C ALA A 232 36.40 -30.25 -13.38
N GLY A 233 35.12 -29.90 -13.18
CA GLY A 233 34.66 -28.91 -12.21
C GLY A 233 33.55 -28.00 -12.74
N THR A 234 32.99 -27.19 -11.84
CA THR A 234 31.93 -26.22 -12.14
C THR A 234 32.47 -24.81 -12.37
N VAL A 235 31.63 -23.94 -12.91
CA VAL A 235 31.86 -22.49 -12.98
C VAL A 235 31.04 -21.81 -11.89
N VAL A 236 31.54 -20.73 -11.29
CA VAL A 236 30.76 -19.91 -10.35
C VAL A 236 29.66 -19.19 -11.12
N GLY A 237 28.43 -19.18 -10.59
CA GLY A 237 27.34 -18.43 -11.18
C GLY A 237 26.67 -17.52 -10.15
N ASN A 238 26.03 -16.48 -10.66
CA ASN A 238 25.27 -15.51 -9.89
C ASN A 238 23.80 -15.59 -10.30
N GLY A 239 22.88 -15.46 -9.35
CA GLY A 239 21.46 -15.50 -9.64
C GLY A 239 20.57 -15.49 -8.41
N VAL A 240 19.31 -15.20 -8.63
CA VAL A 240 18.26 -15.19 -7.61
C VAL A 240 16.98 -15.77 -8.19
N ALA A 241 16.23 -16.50 -7.37
CA ALA A 241 14.90 -16.97 -7.75
C ALA A 241 14.02 -17.24 -6.53
N VAL A 242 12.71 -17.04 -6.74
CA VAL A 242 11.66 -17.21 -5.74
C VAL A 242 10.49 -17.97 -6.37
N LEU A 243 9.94 -18.93 -5.62
CA LEU A 243 8.71 -19.67 -5.94
C LEU A 243 7.60 -19.21 -5.00
N VAL A 244 6.37 -19.16 -5.50
CA VAL A 244 5.14 -19.00 -4.69
C VAL A 244 4.44 -20.35 -4.61
N LEU A 245 4.14 -20.77 -3.39
CA LEU A 245 3.62 -22.09 -3.07
C LEU A 245 2.31 -21.99 -2.31
N LYS A 246 1.38 -22.90 -2.59
CA LYS A 246 0.14 -23.09 -1.83
C LYS A 246 -0.17 -24.58 -1.69
N ARG A 247 -1.02 -24.96 -0.74
CA ARG A 247 -1.61 -26.30 -0.76
C ARG A 247 -2.37 -26.48 -2.08
N LEU A 248 -2.26 -27.65 -2.70
CA LEU A 248 -2.88 -27.94 -4.00
C LEU A 248 -4.40 -27.71 -3.95
N ALA A 249 -5.06 -28.13 -2.86
CA ALA A 249 -6.48 -27.92 -2.66
C ALA A 249 -6.86 -26.42 -2.68
N ASP A 250 -6.10 -25.58 -1.98
CA ASP A 250 -6.34 -24.14 -1.94
C ASP A 250 -6.05 -23.47 -3.29
N ALA A 251 -5.00 -23.91 -3.99
CA ALA A 251 -4.69 -23.41 -5.32
C ALA A 251 -5.79 -23.73 -6.34
N LEU A 252 -6.40 -24.91 -6.23
CA LEU A 252 -7.55 -25.31 -7.07
C LEU A 252 -8.81 -24.52 -6.70
N ALA A 253 -9.07 -24.32 -5.40
CA ALA A 253 -10.20 -23.55 -4.91
C ALA A 253 -10.13 -22.08 -5.37
N ASP A 254 -8.95 -21.48 -5.27
CA ASP A 254 -8.71 -20.09 -5.66
C ASP A 254 -8.44 -19.93 -7.17
N ARG A 255 -8.35 -21.05 -7.92
CA ARG A 255 -8.10 -21.10 -9.37
C ARG A 255 -6.83 -20.36 -9.78
N ASP A 256 -5.77 -20.65 -9.05
CA ASP A 256 -4.44 -20.14 -9.29
C ASP A 256 -3.82 -20.74 -10.57
N PRO A 257 -2.83 -20.07 -11.17
CA PRO A 257 -2.09 -20.62 -12.30
C PRO A 257 -1.12 -21.70 -11.79
N ILE A 258 -1.62 -22.91 -11.56
CA ILE A 258 -0.81 -24.06 -11.11
C ILE A 258 0.19 -24.40 -12.22
N ARG A 259 1.48 -24.12 -11.95
CA ARG A 259 2.62 -24.34 -12.85
C ARG A 259 3.12 -25.78 -12.79
N ALA A 260 3.21 -26.32 -11.57
CA ALA A 260 3.59 -27.70 -11.27
C ALA A 260 3.11 -28.10 -9.87
N ILE A 261 3.17 -29.40 -9.56
CA ILE A 261 2.89 -29.94 -8.23
C ILE A 261 4.19 -30.48 -7.62
N VAL A 262 4.47 -30.09 -6.38
CA VAL A 262 5.45 -30.71 -5.50
C VAL A 262 4.75 -31.86 -4.78
N LEU A 263 5.05 -33.10 -5.19
CA LEU A 263 4.43 -34.30 -4.60
C LEU A 263 5.13 -34.74 -3.32
N GLY A 264 6.45 -34.58 -3.27
CA GLY A 264 7.24 -35.03 -2.12
C GLY A 264 8.60 -34.34 -2.10
N THR A 265 9.10 -34.12 -0.88
CA THR A 265 10.43 -33.55 -0.63
C THR A 265 11.07 -34.31 0.51
N ALA A 266 12.39 -34.50 0.46
CA ALA A 266 13.17 -35.06 1.57
C ALA A 266 14.50 -34.33 1.72
N VAL A 267 15.01 -34.29 2.95
CA VAL A 267 16.30 -33.71 3.32
C VAL A 267 17.00 -34.62 4.32
N ASN A 268 18.28 -34.93 4.09
CA ASN A 268 19.09 -35.71 5.03
C ASN A 268 20.53 -35.18 5.13
N ASN A 269 21.40 -35.90 5.85
CA ASN A 269 22.83 -35.61 5.90
C ASN A 269 23.69 -36.88 5.74
N ASP A 270 24.80 -36.75 5.02
CA ASP A 270 25.76 -37.84 4.75
C ASP A 270 26.47 -38.39 6.00
N GLY A 271 26.48 -37.63 7.11
CA GLY A 271 27.11 -38.03 8.37
C GLY A 271 28.61 -38.32 8.25
N GLY A 272 29.12 -39.22 9.10
CA GLY A 272 30.54 -39.59 9.15
C GLY A 272 30.99 -40.65 8.15
N GLY A 273 30.07 -41.21 7.34
CA GLY A 273 30.35 -42.33 6.42
C GLY A 273 31.08 -41.94 5.12
N LYS A 274 31.39 -40.65 4.94
CA LYS A 274 32.09 -40.10 3.77
C LYS A 274 33.59 -40.01 3.99
N THR A 275 34.35 -40.05 2.90
CA THR A 275 35.83 -40.07 2.92
C THR A 275 36.49 -38.76 3.38
N GLY A 276 35.71 -37.69 3.53
CA GLY A 276 36.15 -36.39 4.06
C GLY A 276 34.98 -35.41 4.16
N PHE A 277 35.16 -34.28 4.85
CA PHE A 277 34.06 -33.32 5.11
C PHE A 277 33.33 -32.85 3.85
N ALA A 278 34.08 -32.56 2.78
CA ALA A 278 33.56 -32.09 1.50
C ALA A 278 33.23 -33.23 0.50
N ALA A 279 33.50 -34.49 0.85
CA ALA A 279 33.23 -35.61 -0.04
C ALA A 279 31.73 -35.98 -0.01
N PRO A 280 31.12 -36.27 -1.18
CA PRO A 280 29.73 -36.72 -1.22
C PRO A 280 29.60 -38.20 -0.82
N SER A 281 28.39 -38.64 -0.45
CA SER A 281 28.07 -40.05 -0.14
C SER A 281 27.04 -40.64 -1.09
N VAL A 282 27.34 -41.79 -1.71
CA VAL A 282 26.37 -42.54 -2.52
C VAL A 282 25.16 -42.96 -1.67
N HIS A 283 25.41 -43.42 -0.43
CA HIS A 283 24.35 -43.89 0.46
C HIS A 283 23.39 -42.77 0.82
N GLY A 284 23.89 -41.64 1.36
CA GLY A 284 23.07 -40.51 1.78
C GLY A 284 22.22 -39.94 0.64
N GLN A 285 22.80 -39.83 -0.56
CA GLN A 285 22.08 -39.42 -1.76
C GLN A 285 21.01 -40.42 -2.19
N SER A 286 21.31 -41.72 -2.15
CA SER A 286 20.32 -42.74 -2.52
C SER A 286 19.14 -42.77 -1.54
N GLU A 287 19.40 -42.59 -0.24
CA GLU A 287 18.35 -42.55 0.78
C GLU A 287 17.43 -41.34 0.62
N VAL A 288 17.97 -40.12 0.43
CA VAL A 288 17.12 -38.93 0.28
C VAL A 288 16.23 -39.01 -0.96
N ILE A 289 16.72 -39.62 -2.04
CA ILE A 289 15.93 -39.83 -3.27
C ILE A 289 14.81 -40.84 -3.00
N ARG A 290 15.11 -41.98 -2.36
CA ARG A 290 14.10 -42.99 -2.02
C ARG A 290 13.06 -42.46 -1.05
N GLU A 291 13.47 -41.66 -0.07
CA GLU A 291 12.57 -41.02 0.89
C GLU A 291 11.63 -40.04 0.18
N ALA A 292 12.15 -39.16 -0.67
CA ALA A 292 11.30 -38.23 -1.43
C ALA A 292 10.31 -38.94 -2.35
N LEU A 293 10.72 -40.03 -3.01
CA LEU A 293 9.83 -40.89 -3.81
C LEU A 293 8.76 -41.56 -2.94
N SER A 294 9.14 -42.04 -1.76
CA SER A 294 8.21 -42.65 -0.79
C SER A 294 7.19 -41.64 -0.28
N VAL A 295 7.62 -40.43 0.09
CA VAL A 295 6.74 -39.34 0.52
C VAL A 295 5.78 -38.94 -0.61
N ALA A 296 6.26 -38.93 -1.85
CA ALA A 296 5.43 -38.64 -3.02
C ALA A 296 4.45 -39.77 -3.39
N GLY A 297 4.61 -40.98 -2.84
CA GLY A 297 3.86 -42.17 -3.27
C GLY A 297 4.15 -42.58 -4.72
N VAL A 298 5.35 -42.30 -5.22
CA VAL A 298 5.74 -42.49 -6.63
C VAL A 298 6.80 -43.58 -6.76
N SER A 299 6.60 -44.53 -7.66
CA SER A 299 7.63 -45.53 -7.98
C SER A 299 8.73 -44.92 -8.87
N PRO A 300 9.99 -45.42 -8.79
CA PRO A 300 11.06 -44.88 -9.63
C PRO A 300 10.81 -45.00 -11.15
N ALA A 301 10.01 -45.97 -11.58
CA ALA A 301 9.66 -46.16 -12.99
C ALA A 301 8.72 -45.08 -13.54
N GLU A 302 8.03 -44.34 -12.67
CA GLU A 302 7.12 -43.25 -13.05
C GLU A 302 7.84 -41.91 -13.22
N VAL A 303 9.08 -41.79 -12.74
CA VAL A 303 9.91 -40.59 -12.92
C VAL A 303 10.71 -40.74 -14.21
N SER A 304 10.52 -39.82 -15.15
CA SER A 304 11.13 -39.88 -16.50
C SER A 304 12.17 -38.80 -16.78
N TYR A 305 12.43 -37.94 -15.80
CA TYR A 305 13.51 -36.96 -15.86
C TYR A 305 14.10 -36.70 -14.48
N VAL A 306 15.42 -36.51 -14.41
CA VAL A 306 16.09 -36.00 -13.22
C VAL A 306 16.93 -34.80 -13.62
N GLU A 307 16.62 -33.66 -13.02
CA GLU A 307 17.49 -32.50 -12.96
C GLU A 307 18.45 -32.71 -11.77
N ALA A 308 19.66 -33.14 -12.10
CA ALA A 308 20.67 -33.50 -11.15
C ALA A 308 21.33 -32.27 -10.52
N HIS A 309 22.06 -32.49 -9.44
CA HIS A 309 23.01 -31.52 -8.92
C HIS A 309 24.13 -31.27 -9.92
N GLY A 310 24.70 -32.30 -10.55
CA GLY A 310 25.48 -32.23 -11.79
C GLY A 310 26.51 -31.10 -11.84
N THR A 311 27.50 -31.14 -10.96
CA THR A 311 28.54 -30.09 -10.86
C THR A 311 29.68 -30.25 -11.84
N ALA A 312 29.66 -31.31 -12.68
CA ALA A 312 30.74 -31.62 -13.59
C ALA A 312 32.06 -31.93 -12.88
N THR A 313 32.03 -32.32 -11.61
CA THR A 313 33.24 -32.70 -10.88
C THR A 313 33.58 -34.15 -11.16
N ALA A 314 34.88 -34.45 -11.35
CA ALA A 314 35.36 -35.78 -11.72
C ALA A 314 34.94 -36.88 -10.73
N LEU A 315 34.75 -36.53 -9.45
CA LEU A 315 34.28 -37.44 -8.40
C LEU A 315 32.77 -37.34 -8.13
N GLY A 316 32.19 -36.13 -8.21
CA GLY A 316 30.79 -35.90 -7.82
C GLY A 316 29.81 -36.52 -8.81
N ASP A 317 30.02 -36.35 -10.11
CA ASP A 317 29.10 -36.87 -11.13
C ASP A 317 28.98 -38.41 -11.08
N PRO A 318 30.07 -39.20 -10.98
CA PRO A 318 29.96 -40.65 -10.76
C PRO A 318 29.24 -41.04 -9.47
N ILE A 319 29.46 -40.31 -8.37
CA ILE A 319 28.80 -40.61 -7.10
C ILE A 319 27.29 -40.34 -7.18
N GLU A 320 26.90 -39.23 -7.81
CA GLU A 320 25.49 -38.88 -8.00
C GLU A 320 24.77 -39.88 -8.90
N VAL A 321 25.37 -40.25 -10.03
CA VAL A 321 24.78 -41.26 -10.92
C VAL A 321 24.71 -42.64 -10.25
N ALA A 322 25.71 -43.02 -9.44
CA ALA A 322 25.65 -44.25 -8.67
C ALA A 322 24.50 -44.24 -7.65
N ALA A 323 24.29 -43.12 -6.95
CA ALA A 323 23.19 -42.96 -6.00
C ALA A 323 21.82 -43.03 -6.69
N LEU A 324 21.68 -42.34 -7.83
CA LEU A 324 20.50 -42.39 -8.67
C LEU A 324 20.20 -43.81 -9.15
N LYS A 325 21.21 -44.57 -9.63
CA LYS A 325 21.06 -45.98 -10.01
C LYS A 325 20.56 -46.86 -8.86
N GLN A 326 21.02 -46.59 -7.63
CA GLN A 326 20.57 -47.32 -6.44
C GLN A 326 19.14 -46.96 -6.01
N ALA A 327 18.73 -45.70 -6.18
CA ALA A 327 17.38 -45.26 -5.87
C ALA A 327 16.35 -45.68 -6.94
N PHE A 328 16.78 -45.80 -8.19
CA PHE A 328 15.95 -46.16 -9.35
C PHE A 328 16.05 -47.63 -9.76
N GLN A 329 16.37 -48.52 -8.81
CA GLN A 329 16.33 -49.96 -9.08
C GLN A 329 14.94 -50.38 -9.56
N GLY A 330 14.90 -51.15 -10.66
CA GLY A 330 13.65 -51.62 -11.29
C GLY A 330 13.08 -50.66 -12.35
N ALA A 331 13.62 -49.45 -12.50
CA ALA A 331 13.22 -48.56 -13.59
C ALA A 331 13.72 -49.07 -14.95
N PRO A 332 12.97 -48.89 -16.06
CA PRO A 332 13.38 -49.38 -17.37
C PRO A 332 14.65 -48.69 -17.91
N ARG A 333 15.49 -49.46 -18.60
CA ARG A 333 16.75 -48.99 -19.20
C ARG A 333 16.52 -47.77 -20.11
N GLY A 334 17.31 -46.72 -19.91
CA GLY A 334 17.27 -45.48 -20.69
C GLY A 334 15.92 -44.76 -20.70
N ALA A 335 15.01 -45.05 -19.76
CA ALA A 335 13.69 -44.42 -19.69
C ALA A 335 13.71 -43.03 -19.05
N CYS A 336 14.70 -42.73 -18.21
CA CYS A 336 14.80 -41.46 -17.49
C CYS A 336 15.85 -40.56 -18.13
N GLY A 337 15.45 -39.36 -18.56
CA GLY A 337 16.40 -38.31 -18.95
C GLY A 337 17.19 -37.82 -17.74
N LEU A 338 18.45 -37.47 -17.96
CA LEU A 338 19.35 -36.86 -16.96
C LEU A 338 19.84 -35.53 -17.52
N GLY A 339 19.74 -34.47 -16.73
CA GLY A 339 20.29 -33.18 -17.11
C GLY A 339 20.78 -32.34 -15.94
N ALA A 340 21.48 -31.24 -16.27
CA ALA A 340 21.98 -30.28 -15.29
C ALA A 340 22.07 -28.87 -15.89
N VAL A 341 21.30 -27.95 -15.32
CA VAL A 341 21.19 -26.53 -15.69
C VAL A 341 22.52 -25.79 -15.52
N LYS A 342 23.42 -26.30 -14.68
CA LYS A 342 24.74 -25.70 -14.43
C LYS A 342 25.61 -25.65 -15.70
N SER A 343 25.32 -26.49 -16.69
CA SER A 343 25.96 -26.41 -18.01
C SER A 343 25.62 -25.12 -18.78
N ASN A 344 24.48 -24.47 -18.49
CA ASN A 344 24.08 -23.22 -19.13
C ASN A 344 24.78 -22.01 -18.53
N PHE A 345 24.88 -21.90 -17.20
CA PHE A 345 25.35 -20.66 -16.55
C PHE A 345 26.21 -20.86 -15.28
N GLY A 346 26.69 -22.08 -15.04
CA GLY A 346 27.44 -22.41 -13.84
C GLY A 346 26.58 -22.66 -12.61
N HIS A 347 27.21 -22.67 -11.44
CA HIS A 347 26.60 -23.03 -10.16
C HIS A 347 26.22 -21.78 -9.37
N LEU A 348 24.91 -21.57 -9.18
CA LEU A 348 24.33 -20.42 -8.48
C LEU A 348 24.33 -20.54 -6.94
N ASP A 349 25.29 -21.28 -6.37
CA ASP A 349 25.39 -21.58 -4.93
C ASP A 349 24.03 -21.84 -4.22
N SER A 350 23.62 -20.98 -3.27
CA SER A 350 22.36 -21.06 -2.53
C SER A 350 21.10 -21.07 -3.42
N ALA A 351 21.15 -20.49 -4.63
CA ALA A 351 20.06 -20.45 -5.61
C ALA A 351 20.07 -21.65 -6.60
N ALA A 352 21.04 -22.55 -6.51
CA ALA A 352 21.21 -23.62 -7.52
C ALA A 352 20.07 -24.65 -7.53
N GLY A 353 19.51 -24.95 -6.36
CA GLY A 353 18.38 -25.86 -6.21
C GLY A 353 17.12 -25.35 -6.91
N VAL A 354 16.70 -24.14 -6.55
CA VAL A 354 15.53 -23.49 -7.17
C VAL A 354 15.70 -23.28 -8.68
N ALA A 355 16.91 -23.03 -9.16
CA ALA A 355 17.17 -22.95 -10.61
C ALA A 355 16.86 -24.28 -11.34
N GLY A 356 17.22 -25.42 -10.72
CA GLY A 356 16.85 -26.75 -11.23
C GLY A 356 15.34 -27.00 -11.18
N VAL A 357 14.67 -26.56 -10.11
CA VAL A 357 13.20 -26.62 -10.00
C VAL A 357 12.54 -25.81 -11.12
N ILE A 358 12.93 -24.56 -11.32
CA ILE A 358 12.33 -23.69 -12.36
C ILE A 358 12.57 -24.26 -13.76
N LYS A 359 13.78 -24.74 -14.08
CA LYS A 359 14.03 -25.42 -15.36
C LYS A 359 13.05 -26.59 -15.55
N THR A 360 12.84 -27.38 -14.50
CA THR A 360 11.96 -28.55 -14.54
C THR A 360 10.50 -28.17 -14.69
N VAL A 361 10.03 -27.14 -13.97
CA VAL A 361 8.69 -26.55 -14.10
C VAL A 361 8.42 -26.09 -15.53
N LEU A 362 9.34 -25.30 -16.11
CA LEU A 362 9.23 -24.85 -17.50
C LEU A 362 9.26 -26.03 -18.50
N SER A 363 10.07 -27.05 -18.22
CA SER A 363 10.12 -28.26 -19.05
C SER A 363 8.80 -29.05 -19.01
N LEU A 364 8.11 -29.08 -17.86
CA LEU A 364 6.78 -29.71 -17.72
C LEU A 364 5.72 -28.92 -18.50
N GLU A 365 5.72 -27.59 -18.39
CA GLU A 365 4.79 -26.69 -19.09
C GLU A 365 4.90 -26.80 -20.60
N HIS A 366 6.13 -26.73 -21.10
CA HIS A 366 6.42 -26.83 -22.53
C HIS A 366 6.54 -28.26 -23.03
N ARG A 367 6.39 -29.26 -22.15
CA ARG A 367 6.53 -30.71 -22.44
C ARG A 367 7.77 -31.02 -23.27
N THR A 368 8.88 -30.37 -22.94
CA THR A 368 10.13 -30.41 -23.71
C THR A 368 11.31 -30.48 -22.73
N LEU A 369 12.25 -31.38 -22.98
CA LEU A 369 13.50 -31.49 -22.24
C LEU A 369 14.60 -30.70 -22.96
N PRO A 370 15.13 -29.62 -22.37
CA PRO A 370 16.24 -28.86 -22.94
C PRO A 370 17.57 -29.62 -22.84
N PRO A 371 18.54 -29.32 -23.72
CA PRO A 371 19.84 -29.97 -23.73
C PRO A 371 20.67 -29.60 -22.50
N THR A 372 21.43 -30.58 -22.02
CA THR A 372 22.57 -30.41 -21.13
C THR A 372 23.79 -30.09 -21.98
N LEU A 373 24.36 -28.90 -21.78
CA LEU A 373 25.40 -28.36 -22.66
C LEU A 373 26.77 -28.96 -22.35
N ASN A 374 27.70 -28.74 -23.29
CA ASN A 374 29.09 -29.17 -23.23
C ASN A 374 29.29 -30.70 -23.07
N PHE A 375 28.27 -31.50 -23.41
CA PHE A 375 28.33 -32.96 -23.40
C PHE A 375 28.68 -33.53 -24.78
N THR A 376 29.67 -34.41 -24.82
CA THR A 376 30.18 -35.09 -26.03
C THR A 376 30.02 -36.61 -25.92
N ALA A 377 30.48 -37.21 -24.81
CA ALA A 377 30.38 -38.63 -24.51
C ALA A 377 30.32 -38.83 -22.99
N PRO A 378 29.61 -39.86 -22.49
CA PRO A 378 29.49 -40.10 -21.06
C PRO A 378 30.83 -40.50 -20.44
N HIS A 379 31.13 -40.01 -19.24
CA HIS A 379 32.29 -40.48 -18.50
C HIS A 379 32.16 -41.98 -18.16
N PRO A 380 33.18 -42.83 -18.40
CA PRO A 380 33.06 -44.29 -18.24
C PRO A 380 32.60 -44.74 -16.84
N MET A 381 33.05 -44.04 -15.79
CA MET A 381 32.65 -44.33 -14.40
C MET A 381 31.16 -44.13 -14.09
N LEU A 382 30.40 -43.49 -14.98
CA LEU A 382 28.95 -43.33 -14.78
C LEU A 382 28.19 -44.64 -15.06
N GLU A 383 28.76 -45.52 -15.92
CA GLU A 383 28.17 -46.80 -16.30
C GLU A 383 26.68 -46.66 -16.73
N LEU A 384 26.40 -45.71 -17.64
CA LEU A 384 25.04 -45.36 -18.05
C LEU A 384 24.39 -46.38 -18.98
N GLU A 385 25.18 -47.16 -19.73
CA GLU A 385 24.68 -48.03 -20.80
C GLU A 385 23.57 -48.97 -20.32
N GLU A 386 23.74 -49.65 -19.19
CA GLU A 386 22.77 -50.57 -18.59
C GLU A 386 21.90 -49.92 -17.50
N SER A 387 21.95 -48.59 -17.37
CA SER A 387 21.22 -47.84 -16.35
C SER A 387 19.86 -47.34 -16.87
N PRO A 388 18.94 -46.93 -15.98
CA PRO A 388 17.69 -46.27 -16.42
C PRO A 388 17.93 -44.86 -16.97
N PHE A 389 19.14 -44.30 -16.83
CA PHE A 389 19.42 -42.91 -17.15
C PHE A 389 20.07 -42.71 -18.52
N ARG A 390 19.70 -41.63 -19.20
CA ARG A 390 20.35 -41.13 -20.43
C ARG A 390 20.54 -39.63 -20.33
N VAL A 391 21.73 -39.13 -20.67
CA VAL A 391 21.96 -37.67 -20.70
C VAL A 391 21.14 -37.05 -21.83
N VAL A 392 20.39 -35.99 -21.51
CA VAL A 392 19.66 -35.20 -22.52
C VAL A 392 20.66 -34.24 -23.18
N SER A 393 21.27 -34.63 -24.29
CA SER A 393 22.29 -33.83 -24.98
C SER A 393 21.75 -32.95 -26.12
N SER A 394 20.49 -33.16 -26.51
CA SER A 394 19.79 -32.36 -27.52
C SER A 394 18.35 -32.06 -27.06
N PRO A 395 17.75 -30.92 -27.49
CA PRO A 395 16.36 -30.61 -27.20
C PRO A 395 15.44 -31.72 -27.73
N ARG A 396 14.45 -32.14 -26.92
CA ARG A 396 13.48 -33.16 -27.35
C ARG A 396 12.15 -33.04 -26.64
N ALA A 397 11.08 -33.50 -27.29
CA ALA A 397 9.78 -33.67 -26.63
C ALA A 397 9.90 -34.59 -25.41
N TRP A 398 9.12 -34.30 -24.37
CA TRP A 398 9.10 -35.07 -23.14
C TRP A 398 7.99 -36.12 -23.16
N ASP A 399 8.29 -37.25 -23.80
CA ASP A 399 7.35 -38.38 -23.97
C ASP A 399 7.52 -39.43 -22.84
N GLY A 400 7.25 -39.03 -21.60
CA GLY A 400 7.32 -39.90 -20.41
C GLY A 400 5.97 -40.51 -19.98
N PRO A 401 5.96 -41.40 -18.97
CA PRO A 401 4.73 -41.86 -18.33
C PRO A 401 3.89 -40.67 -17.85
N ARG A 402 2.57 -40.75 -18.02
CA ARG A 402 1.65 -39.68 -17.60
C ARG A 402 1.07 -40.00 -16.21
N PRO A 403 0.91 -39.00 -15.33
CA PRO A 403 1.36 -37.62 -15.50
C PRO A 403 2.89 -37.51 -15.52
N LEU A 404 3.44 -36.54 -16.28
CA LEU A 404 4.89 -36.33 -16.35
C LEU A 404 5.44 -35.99 -14.98
N ARG A 405 6.51 -36.69 -14.59
CA ARG A 405 7.18 -36.52 -13.29
C ARG A 405 8.69 -36.43 -13.43
N ALA A 406 9.28 -35.62 -12.56
CA ALA A 406 10.72 -35.41 -12.49
C ALA A 406 11.23 -35.34 -11.06
N GLY A 407 12.48 -35.76 -10.87
CA GLY A 407 13.25 -35.51 -9.66
C GLY A 407 14.16 -34.29 -9.83
N VAL A 408 14.36 -33.52 -8.75
CA VAL A 408 15.36 -32.44 -8.69
C VAL A 408 16.26 -32.65 -7.48
N THR A 409 17.57 -32.70 -7.69
CA THR A 409 18.56 -32.97 -6.62
C THR A 409 19.44 -31.75 -6.36
N ALA A 410 19.68 -31.44 -5.08
CA ALA A 410 20.73 -30.50 -4.67
C ALA A 410 21.53 -31.04 -3.49
N LEU A 411 22.86 -30.96 -3.59
CA LEU A 411 23.81 -31.59 -2.68
C LEU A 411 24.72 -30.51 -2.08
N GLY A 412 24.59 -30.25 -0.79
CA GLY A 412 25.37 -29.25 -0.09
C GLY A 412 26.75 -29.76 0.29
N ILE A 413 27.78 -28.93 0.13
CA ILE A 413 29.08 -29.19 0.76
C ILE A 413 28.90 -29.30 2.28
N GLY A 414 29.50 -30.31 2.91
CA GLY A 414 29.18 -30.68 4.30
C GLY A 414 28.14 -31.80 4.42
N GLY A 415 27.48 -32.18 3.33
CA GLY A 415 26.73 -33.43 3.20
C GLY A 415 25.22 -33.33 3.38
N THR A 416 24.63 -32.13 3.46
CA THR A 416 23.17 -31.97 3.49
C THR A 416 22.63 -32.16 2.08
N ASN A 417 21.80 -33.19 1.89
CA ASN A 417 21.22 -33.52 0.59
C ASN A 417 19.73 -33.19 0.60
N ALA A 418 19.21 -32.72 -0.53
CA ALA A 418 17.79 -32.47 -0.72
C ALA A 418 17.32 -33.03 -2.07
N HIS A 419 16.15 -33.66 -2.09
CA HIS A 419 15.52 -34.15 -3.32
C HIS A 419 14.03 -33.77 -3.34
N VAL A 420 13.54 -33.41 -4.52
CA VAL A 420 12.15 -32.98 -4.75
C VAL A 420 11.57 -33.79 -5.91
N VAL A 421 10.35 -34.30 -5.74
CA VAL A 421 9.56 -34.96 -6.78
C VAL A 421 8.50 -33.99 -7.29
N LEU A 422 8.59 -33.61 -8.56
CA LEU A 422 7.68 -32.72 -9.26
C LEU A 422 6.78 -33.51 -10.21
N GLN A 423 5.54 -33.04 -10.38
CA GLN A 423 4.58 -33.52 -11.35
C GLN A 423 4.02 -32.35 -12.16
N GLU A 424 3.65 -32.59 -13.41
CA GLU A 424 2.92 -31.60 -14.21
C GLU A 424 1.60 -31.17 -13.55
N ALA A 425 1.18 -29.94 -13.83
CA ALA A 425 -0.08 -29.39 -13.36
C ALA A 425 -1.30 -30.19 -13.88
N PRO A 426 -2.39 -30.26 -13.10
CA PRO A 426 -3.62 -30.91 -13.55
C PRO A 426 -4.31 -30.07 -14.63
N ALA A 427 -5.10 -30.71 -15.49
CA ALA A 427 -5.97 -29.99 -16.41
C ALA A 427 -7.06 -29.27 -15.61
N LEU A 428 -7.11 -27.93 -15.70
CA LEU A 428 -8.14 -27.13 -15.05
C LEU A 428 -9.43 -27.10 -15.90
N PRO A 429 -10.64 -27.20 -15.30
CA PRO A 429 -11.91 -27.15 -16.02
C PRO A 429 -12.10 -25.80 -16.71
N GLU A 430 -12.40 -25.77 -18.02
CA GLU A 430 -12.48 -24.56 -18.85
C GLU A 430 -13.16 -23.38 -18.14
N ALA A 431 -12.57 -22.19 -18.27
CA ALA A 431 -13.20 -20.97 -17.78
C ALA A 431 -14.52 -20.74 -18.53
N ASP A 432 -15.48 -20.08 -17.89
CA ASP A 432 -16.76 -19.79 -18.55
C ASP A 432 -16.53 -18.90 -19.79
N PRO A 433 -17.45 -18.83 -20.76
CA PRO A 433 -17.40 -17.75 -21.74
C PRO A 433 -17.54 -16.39 -21.05
N PRO A 434 -16.91 -15.33 -21.58
CA PRO A 434 -17.08 -13.98 -21.02
C PRO A 434 -18.55 -13.55 -21.13
N ARG A 435 -19.09 -12.96 -20.06
CA ARG A 435 -20.48 -12.47 -20.03
C ARG A 435 -20.66 -11.25 -20.92
N ARG A 436 -19.60 -10.46 -21.10
CA ARG A 436 -19.55 -9.24 -21.91
C ARG A 436 -18.72 -9.47 -23.17
N GLY A 437 -19.02 -8.71 -24.22
CA GLY A 437 -18.20 -8.70 -25.44
C GLY A 437 -16.92 -7.85 -25.32
N GLU A 438 -16.75 -7.15 -24.20
CA GLU A 438 -15.61 -6.27 -23.89
C GLU A 438 -15.14 -6.50 -22.45
N GLU A 439 -13.87 -6.21 -22.20
CA GLU A 439 -13.18 -6.37 -20.93
C GLU A 439 -12.44 -5.09 -20.54
N LEU A 440 -12.30 -4.86 -19.23
CA LEU A 440 -11.60 -3.70 -18.65
C LEU A 440 -10.24 -4.12 -18.08
N LEU A 441 -9.17 -3.73 -18.73
CA LEU A 441 -7.79 -3.93 -18.28
C LEU A 441 -7.32 -2.74 -17.46
N LEU A 442 -6.67 -2.99 -16.32
CA LEU A 442 -6.18 -1.96 -15.40
C LEU A 442 -4.66 -2.10 -15.22
N LEU A 443 -3.91 -1.02 -15.39
CA LEU A 443 -2.48 -0.96 -15.12
C LEU A 443 -2.19 0.21 -14.20
N SER A 444 -1.35 -0.01 -13.18
CA SER A 444 -0.85 1.10 -12.38
C SER A 444 0.61 0.95 -12.01
N ALA A 445 1.30 2.07 -11.86
CA ALA A 445 2.69 2.13 -11.43
C ALA A 445 2.98 3.34 -10.52
N LYS A 446 4.10 3.31 -9.78
CA LYS A 446 4.51 4.45 -8.94
C LYS A 446 5.05 5.61 -9.77
N THR A 447 5.53 5.35 -10.98
CA THR A 447 6.08 6.35 -11.90
C THR A 447 5.48 6.19 -13.31
N GLU A 448 5.56 7.25 -14.11
CA GLU A 448 5.14 7.22 -15.52
C GLU A 448 6.02 6.27 -16.33
N GLY A 449 7.33 6.27 -16.10
CA GLY A 449 8.28 5.41 -16.82
C GLY A 449 8.00 3.92 -16.61
N ALA A 450 7.71 3.52 -15.37
CA ALA A 450 7.30 2.15 -15.06
C ALA A 450 5.96 1.78 -15.73
N LEU A 451 4.97 2.70 -15.74
CA LEU A 451 3.69 2.48 -16.41
C LEU A 451 3.85 2.22 -17.91
N GLU A 452 4.72 2.97 -18.59
CA GLU A 452 4.95 2.78 -20.03
C GLU A 452 5.65 1.45 -20.33
N ARG A 453 6.65 1.04 -19.55
CA ARG A 453 7.30 -0.27 -19.72
C ARG A 453 6.33 -1.43 -19.45
N MET A 454 5.51 -1.32 -18.40
CA MET A 454 4.46 -2.30 -18.12
C MET A 454 3.40 -2.36 -19.23
N THR A 455 3.06 -1.21 -19.81
CA THR A 455 2.13 -1.14 -20.94
C THR A 455 2.69 -1.88 -22.15
N ALA A 456 3.95 -1.62 -22.52
CA ALA A 456 4.60 -2.30 -23.64
C ALA A 456 4.66 -3.82 -23.41
N ALA A 457 5.03 -4.26 -22.21
CA ALA A 457 5.09 -5.68 -21.87
C ALA A 457 3.71 -6.36 -21.92
N LEU A 458 2.65 -5.69 -21.45
CA LEU A 458 1.29 -6.22 -21.54
C LEU A 458 0.80 -6.28 -22.99
N ALA A 459 1.11 -5.29 -23.80
CA ALA A 459 0.74 -5.27 -25.21
C ALA A 459 1.43 -6.40 -25.99
N GLU A 460 2.71 -6.68 -25.72
CA GLU A 460 3.42 -7.84 -26.26
C GLU A 460 2.71 -9.15 -25.87
N ARG A 461 2.39 -9.31 -24.59
CA ARG A 461 1.67 -10.49 -24.09
C ARG A 461 0.30 -10.68 -24.74
N LEU A 462 -0.45 -9.60 -24.95
CA LEU A 462 -1.75 -9.63 -25.61
C LEU A 462 -1.64 -10.11 -27.07
N ARG A 463 -0.58 -9.73 -27.80
CA ARG A 463 -0.33 -10.21 -29.17
C ARG A 463 0.04 -11.68 -29.23
N GLU A 464 0.83 -12.17 -28.28
CA GLU A 464 1.14 -13.61 -28.18
C GLU A 464 -0.15 -14.44 -28.06
N GLU A 465 -1.05 -14.00 -27.19
CA GLU A 465 -2.33 -14.67 -26.92
C GLU A 465 -3.38 -14.44 -28.02
N ALA A 466 -3.21 -13.42 -28.88
CA ALA A 466 -4.00 -13.26 -30.10
C ALA A 466 -3.61 -14.26 -31.20
N GLY A 467 -2.44 -14.90 -31.08
CA GLY A 467 -1.90 -15.82 -32.07
C GLY A 467 -2.57 -17.21 -32.09
N PRO A 468 -2.13 -18.10 -33.00
CA PRO A 468 -2.61 -19.48 -33.06
C PRO A 468 -2.28 -20.22 -31.75
N GLY A 469 -3.31 -20.57 -30.97
CA GLY A 469 -3.16 -21.25 -29.68
C GLY A 469 -3.70 -20.48 -28.47
N GLY A 470 -4.13 -19.22 -28.64
CA GLY A 470 -4.78 -18.44 -27.59
C GLY A 470 -6.05 -19.10 -27.07
N ALA A 471 -6.23 -19.12 -25.75
CA ALA A 471 -7.40 -19.72 -25.12
C ALA A 471 -8.64 -18.82 -25.25
N PRO A 472 -9.83 -19.36 -25.61
CA PRO A 472 -11.07 -18.62 -25.54
C PRO A 472 -11.31 -18.03 -24.15
N GLY A 473 -11.64 -16.75 -24.06
CA GLY A 473 -11.87 -16.08 -22.77
C GLY A 473 -10.62 -15.66 -22.00
N TRP A 474 -9.41 -15.85 -22.54
CA TRP A 474 -8.16 -15.44 -21.87
C TRP A 474 -8.13 -13.95 -21.51
N LEU A 475 -8.67 -13.07 -22.37
CA LEU A 475 -8.75 -11.63 -22.10
C LEU A 475 -9.54 -11.33 -20.82
N ALA A 476 -10.60 -12.10 -20.54
CA ALA A 476 -11.41 -11.94 -19.33
C ALA A 476 -10.66 -12.42 -18.08
N ASP A 477 -9.87 -13.49 -18.19
CA ASP A 477 -8.99 -13.96 -17.12
C ASP A 477 -7.83 -12.98 -16.86
N ALA A 478 -7.29 -12.37 -17.91
CA ALA A 478 -6.30 -11.29 -17.81
C ALA A 478 -6.88 -10.06 -17.13
N ALA A 479 -8.08 -9.62 -17.53
CA ALA A 479 -8.79 -8.52 -16.89
C ALA A 479 -9.06 -8.82 -15.40
N HIS A 480 -9.56 -10.02 -15.10
CA HIS A 480 -9.76 -10.47 -13.73
C HIS A 480 -8.45 -10.42 -12.91
N THR A 481 -7.36 -10.96 -13.44
CA THR A 481 -6.05 -10.96 -12.76
C THR A 481 -5.54 -9.55 -12.48
N LEU A 482 -5.69 -8.62 -13.44
CA LEU A 482 -5.30 -7.22 -13.24
C LEU A 482 -6.18 -6.51 -12.20
N GLN A 483 -7.45 -6.86 -12.11
CA GLN A 483 -8.42 -6.24 -11.22
C GLN A 483 -8.26 -6.70 -9.76
N VAL A 484 -8.02 -8.00 -9.52
CA VAL A 484 -7.97 -8.57 -8.15
C VAL A 484 -6.55 -8.90 -7.66
N GLY A 485 -5.59 -8.98 -8.58
CA GLY A 485 -4.26 -9.55 -8.33
C GLY A 485 -3.10 -8.57 -8.44
N ARG A 486 -3.36 -7.26 -8.54
CA ARG A 486 -2.33 -6.22 -8.68
C ARG A 486 -2.51 -5.10 -7.66
N ALA A 487 -1.40 -4.55 -7.20
CA ALA A 487 -1.40 -3.34 -6.39
C ALA A 487 -1.92 -2.15 -7.20
N ARG A 488 -2.53 -1.19 -6.50
CA ARG A 488 -2.99 0.07 -7.07
C ARG A 488 -2.01 1.20 -6.73
N PHE A 489 -1.43 1.80 -7.75
CA PHE A 489 -0.48 2.91 -7.64
C PHE A 489 -0.99 4.21 -8.29
N PRO A 490 -0.29 5.35 -8.11
CA PRO A 490 -0.77 6.64 -8.58
C PRO A 490 -0.89 6.83 -10.09
N TRP A 491 0.09 6.37 -10.88
CA TRP A 491 -0.03 6.41 -12.34
C TRP A 491 -0.95 5.29 -12.77
N ARG A 492 -2.10 5.61 -13.34
CA ARG A 492 -3.17 4.66 -13.66
C ARG A 492 -3.52 4.74 -15.12
N ARG A 493 -3.65 3.57 -15.76
CA ARG A 493 -4.13 3.41 -17.12
C ARG A 493 -5.23 2.35 -17.15
N PHE A 494 -6.35 2.66 -17.78
CA PHE A 494 -7.34 1.64 -18.11
C PHE A 494 -7.50 1.52 -19.62
N VAL A 495 -7.89 0.32 -20.06
CA VAL A 495 -8.24 0.00 -21.45
C VAL A 495 -9.53 -0.83 -21.48
N VAL A 496 -10.48 -0.44 -22.33
CA VAL A 496 -11.68 -1.23 -22.64
C VAL A 496 -11.53 -1.82 -24.04
N ALA A 497 -11.54 -3.14 -24.15
CA ALA A 497 -11.34 -3.84 -25.43
C ALA A 497 -12.11 -5.15 -25.50
N GLY A 498 -12.53 -5.54 -26.71
CA GLY A 498 -13.23 -6.80 -26.96
C GLY A 498 -12.31 -7.98 -27.26
N GLN A 499 -11.11 -7.72 -27.76
CA GLN A 499 -10.16 -8.76 -28.19
C GLN A 499 -8.71 -8.41 -27.80
N PRO A 500 -7.82 -9.41 -27.60
CA PRO A 500 -6.43 -9.16 -27.23
C PRO A 500 -5.67 -8.25 -28.22
N GLU A 501 -5.84 -8.46 -29.53
CA GLU A 501 -5.20 -7.64 -30.57
C GLU A 501 -5.65 -6.17 -30.52
N GLU A 502 -6.94 -5.95 -30.29
CA GLU A 502 -7.50 -4.60 -30.14
C GLU A 502 -6.96 -3.92 -28.87
N ALA A 503 -6.88 -4.65 -27.76
CA ALA A 503 -6.32 -4.15 -26.51
C ALA A 503 -4.84 -3.75 -26.67
N ALA A 504 -4.04 -4.56 -27.37
CA ALA A 504 -2.64 -4.25 -27.66
C ALA A 504 -2.51 -2.98 -28.50
N ALA A 505 -3.29 -2.85 -29.58
CA ALA A 505 -3.28 -1.67 -30.44
C ALA A 505 -3.67 -0.39 -29.67
N LEU A 506 -4.66 -0.47 -28.79
CA LEU A 506 -5.08 0.63 -27.93
C LEU A 506 -3.99 1.05 -26.92
N LEU A 507 -3.30 0.08 -26.31
CA LEU A 507 -2.16 0.33 -25.42
C LEU A 507 -0.99 1.00 -26.14
N GLU A 508 -0.83 0.73 -27.45
CA GLU A 508 0.22 1.32 -28.31
C GLU A 508 -0.15 2.67 -28.92
N GLY A 509 -1.30 3.22 -28.54
CA GLY A 509 -1.72 4.56 -28.94
C GLY A 509 -2.42 4.63 -30.29
N ALA A 510 -3.05 3.54 -30.74
CA ALA A 510 -3.95 3.58 -31.89
C ALA A 510 -4.99 4.71 -31.73
N ARG A 511 -5.06 5.60 -32.72
CA ARG A 511 -5.96 6.76 -32.71
C ARG A 511 -7.20 6.50 -33.53
N GLY A 512 -8.36 6.58 -32.89
CA GLY A 512 -9.68 6.59 -33.52
C GLY A 512 -10.60 7.57 -32.81
N ALA A 513 -11.73 7.91 -33.41
CA ALA A 513 -12.72 8.82 -32.81
C ALA A 513 -13.25 8.35 -31.44
N ASP A 514 -13.09 7.05 -31.14
CA ASP A 514 -13.52 6.41 -29.88
C ASP A 514 -12.35 6.05 -28.93
N ALA A 515 -11.09 6.27 -29.32
CA ALA A 515 -9.95 5.83 -28.52
C ALA A 515 -9.85 6.55 -27.16
N SER A 516 -10.33 7.79 -27.06
CA SER A 516 -10.31 8.58 -25.82
C SER A 516 -11.31 8.11 -24.76
N SER A 517 -12.36 7.38 -25.15
CA SER A 517 -13.36 6.82 -24.22
C SER A 517 -12.99 5.41 -23.72
N ARG A 518 -12.05 4.77 -24.43
CA ARG A 518 -11.62 3.38 -24.21
C ARG A 518 -10.25 3.29 -23.57
N VAL A 519 -9.42 4.33 -23.66
CA VAL A 519 -8.11 4.40 -23.00
C VAL A 519 -7.94 5.73 -22.29
N ARG A 520 -7.57 5.66 -21.01
CA ARG A 520 -7.26 6.84 -20.21
C ARG A 520 -6.02 6.59 -19.38
N THR A 521 -5.16 7.60 -19.28
CA THR A 521 -4.03 7.63 -18.33
C THR A 521 -4.16 8.85 -17.43
N VAL A 522 -4.00 8.65 -16.13
CA VAL A 522 -4.06 9.72 -15.11
C VAL A 522 -3.00 9.52 -14.03
N LEU A 523 -2.64 10.62 -13.37
CA LEU A 523 -1.90 10.60 -12.11
C LEU A 523 -2.88 10.86 -10.97
N GLU A 524 -3.09 9.88 -10.10
CA GLU A 524 -4.01 9.90 -8.96
C GLU A 524 -3.24 9.61 -7.66
N VAL A 525 -2.87 10.66 -6.94
CA VAL A 525 -1.98 10.58 -5.77
C VAL A 525 -2.63 9.89 -4.57
N GLY A 526 -3.97 9.78 -4.52
CA GLY A 526 -4.70 9.13 -3.43
C GLY A 526 -4.79 7.61 -3.59
N GLU A 527 -4.53 6.87 -2.51
CA GLU A 527 -4.68 5.42 -2.51
C GLU A 527 -6.12 4.98 -2.69
N SER A 528 -7.07 5.64 -2.03
CA SER A 528 -8.52 5.51 -2.22
C SER A 528 -9.19 6.85 -1.93
N ARG A 529 -10.35 7.08 -2.55
CA ARG A 529 -11.11 8.31 -2.42
C ARG A 529 -12.55 7.99 -2.05
N GLY A 530 -13.10 8.76 -1.11
CA GLY A 530 -14.53 8.71 -0.81
C GLY A 530 -15.36 9.11 -2.03
N VAL A 531 -16.65 8.77 -2.04
CA VAL A 531 -17.56 9.08 -3.16
C VAL A 531 -18.72 9.94 -2.69
N ALA A 532 -19.12 10.91 -3.51
CA ALA A 532 -20.39 11.60 -3.36
C ALA A 532 -21.21 11.45 -4.65
N PHE A 533 -22.48 11.09 -4.51
CA PHE A 533 -23.41 11.04 -5.64
C PHE A 533 -24.12 12.38 -5.81
N LEU A 534 -24.11 12.87 -7.04
CA LEU A 534 -24.78 14.08 -7.49
C LEU A 534 -25.95 13.70 -8.39
N PHE A 535 -27.17 14.08 -8.03
CA PHE A 535 -28.37 13.73 -8.79
C PHE A 535 -28.91 14.95 -9.55
N PRO A 536 -28.96 14.92 -10.89
CA PRO A 536 -29.43 16.06 -11.69
C PRO A 536 -30.91 16.38 -11.47
N GLY A 537 -31.27 17.61 -11.84
CA GLY A 537 -32.64 18.09 -11.80
C GLY A 537 -33.39 17.91 -13.11
N GLY A 538 -34.57 18.53 -13.21
CA GLY A 538 -35.35 18.57 -14.45
C GLY A 538 -34.61 19.28 -15.59
N GLY A 539 -34.82 18.81 -16.82
CA GLY A 539 -34.18 19.34 -18.04
C GLY A 539 -33.07 18.46 -18.61
N ALA A 540 -32.67 17.40 -17.90
CA ALA A 540 -31.69 16.42 -18.36
C ALA A 540 -32.29 15.23 -19.10
N GLN A 541 -33.62 15.10 -19.10
CA GLN A 541 -34.32 13.96 -19.69
C GLN A 541 -34.14 13.91 -21.20
N ARG A 542 -33.99 12.70 -21.73
CA ARG A 542 -34.00 12.42 -23.17
C ARG A 542 -34.44 10.98 -23.40
N VAL A 543 -35.04 10.74 -24.56
CA VAL A 543 -35.34 9.37 -25.02
C VAL A 543 -34.02 8.58 -25.09
N ASN A 544 -34.08 7.33 -24.69
CA ASN A 544 -32.98 6.37 -24.61
C ASN A 544 -31.83 6.81 -23.68
N MET A 545 -32.14 7.59 -22.64
CA MET A 545 -31.21 7.75 -21.51
C MET A 545 -31.09 6.43 -20.74
N GLY A 546 -29.87 5.97 -20.45
CA GLY A 546 -29.68 4.70 -19.75
C GLY A 546 -29.74 3.44 -20.61
N GLU A 547 -30.06 3.52 -21.90
CA GLU A 547 -30.28 2.32 -22.74
C GLU A 547 -29.05 1.40 -22.78
N SER A 548 -27.83 1.95 -22.85
CA SER A 548 -26.58 1.17 -22.85
C SER A 548 -26.37 0.33 -21.59
N PHE A 549 -27.03 0.70 -20.48
CA PHE A 549 -26.94 0.02 -19.19
C PHE A 549 -28.02 -1.05 -18.97
N LEU A 550 -29.00 -1.21 -19.88
CA LEU A 550 -30.03 -2.27 -19.76
C LEU A 550 -29.47 -3.69 -19.77
N ARG A 551 -28.22 -3.86 -20.23
CA ARG A 551 -27.49 -5.15 -20.17
C ARG A 551 -26.98 -5.47 -18.77
N GLU A 552 -26.87 -4.48 -17.89
CA GLU A 552 -26.43 -4.68 -16.51
C GLU A 552 -27.63 -5.07 -15.64
N PRO A 553 -27.61 -6.24 -14.96
CA PRO A 553 -28.77 -6.76 -14.24
C PRO A 553 -29.33 -5.80 -13.19
N ALA A 554 -28.47 -5.16 -12.39
CA ALA A 554 -28.89 -4.23 -11.34
C ALA A 554 -29.65 -3.01 -11.89
N PHE A 555 -29.18 -2.45 -13.01
CA PHE A 555 -29.84 -1.33 -13.68
C PHE A 555 -31.20 -1.76 -14.23
N ARG A 556 -31.25 -2.89 -14.94
CA ARG A 556 -32.49 -3.42 -15.52
C ARG A 556 -33.55 -3.72 -14.46
N VAL A 557 -33.18 -4.42 -13.39
CA VAL A 557 -34.10 -4.76 -12.29
C VAL A 557 -34.68 -3.48 -11.66
N ALA A 558 -33.85 -2.44 -11.48
CA ALA A 558 -34.32 -1.17 -10.94
C ALA A 558 -35.30 -0.45 -11.88
N ILE A 559 -35.03 -0.43 -13.19
CA ILE A 559 -35.97 0.10 -14.21
C ILE A 559 -37.30 -0.65 -14.16
N ASP A 560 -37.26 -1.98 -14.20
CA ASP A 560 -38.45 -2.83 -14.27
C ASP A 560 -39.30 -2.68 -12.99
N THR A 561 -38.67 -2.67 -11.82
CA THR A 561 -39.34 -2.49 -10.52
C THR A 561 -40.09 -1.16 -10.46
N CYS A 562 -39.43 -0.06 -10.84
CA CYS A 562 -40.07 1.25 -10.85
C CYS A 562 -41.18 1.34 -11.90
N ALA A 563 -40.97 0.77 -13.08
CA ALA A 563 -41.93 0.82 -14.18
C ALA A 563 -43.21 0.04 -13.86
N GLU A 564 -43.09 -1.12 -13.20
CA GLU A 564 -44.24 -1.92 -12.74
C GLU A 564 -45.12 -1.12 -11.79
N TRP A 565 -44.53 -0.41 -10.83
CA TRP A 565 -45.25 0.43 -9.90
C TRP A 565 -45.90 1.64 -10.59
N LEU A 566 -45.16 2.33 -11.46
CA LEU A 566 -45.59 3.56 -12.13
C LEU A 566 -46.68 3.35 -13.20
N ARG A 567 -46.85 2.12 -13.72
CA ARG A 567 -47.80 1.83 -14.80
C ARG A 567 -49.22 2.28 -14.48
N GLY A 568 -49.68 2.03 -13.24
CA GLY A 568 -51.00 2.47 -12.78
C GLY A 568 -51.10 3.99 -12.66
N PRO A 569 -50.27 4.64 -11.82
CA PRO A 569 -50.29 6.09 -11.62
C PRO A 569 -50.10 6.93 -12.89
N LEU A 570 -49.30 6.48 -13.86
CA LEU A 570 -49.06 7.20 -15.11
C LEU A 570 -50.08 6.90 -16.21
N GLY A 571 -50.87 5.82 -16.08
CA GLY A 571 -51.80 5.36 -17.10
C GLY A 571 -51.12 4.72 -18.32
N GLY A 572 -49.85 4.33 -18.20
CA GLY A 572 -49.04 3.75 -19.27
C GLY A 572 -47.68 3.29 -18.76
N ASP A 573 -46.97 2.49 -19.55
CA ASP A 573 -45.66 1.97 -19.16
C ASP A 573 -44.55 3.00 -19.43
N PRO A 574 -43.84 3.51 -18.39
CA PRO A 574 -42.79 4.51 -18.61
C PRO A 574 -41.63 3.98 -19.47
N ARG A 575 -41.44 2.65 -19.58
CA ARG A 575 -40.40 2.07 -20.45
C ARG A 575 -40.64 2.39 -21.93
N GLU A 576 -41.90 2.46 -22.36
CA GLU A 576 -42.23 2.78 -23.76
C GLU A 576 -41.85 4.22 -24.12
N VAL A 577 -41.85 5.12 -23.13
CA VAL A 577 -41.45 6.52 -23.26
C VAL A 577 -39.94 6.69 -23.11
N MET A 578 -39.33 5.97 -22.16
CA MET A 578 -37.89 6.05 -21.87
C MET A 578 -37.05 5.36 -22.94
N PHE A 579 -37.49 4.22 -23.49
CA PHE A 579 -36.75 3.37 -24.41
C PHE A 579 -37.54 3.16 -25.71
N ALA A 580 -37.62 4.21 -26.53
CA ALA A 580 -38.38 4.19 -27.77
C ALA A 580 -37.48 3.88 -28.97
N GLY A 581 -37.94 2.97 -29.84
CA GLY A 581 -37.34 2.73 -31.14
C GLY A 581 -37.55 3.91 -32.11
N PRO A 582 -36.87 3.90 -33.27
CA PRO A 582 -36.87 5.03 -34.22
C PRO A 582 -38.27 5.51 -34.64
N GLU A 583 -39.23 4.60 -34.76
CA GLU A 583 -40.60 4.91 -35.20
C GLU A 583 -41.43 5.68 -34.16
N ARG A 584 -41.15 5.52 -32.87
CA ARG A 584 -41.87 6.18 -31.75
C ARG A 584 -41.04 7.32 -31.13
N PHE A 585 -39.80 7.52 -31.57
CA PHE A 585 -38.85 8.43 -30.93
C PHE A 585 -39.40 9.85 -30.73
N ASP A 586 -39.97 10.46 -31.78
CA ASP A 586 -40.50 11.83 -31.71
C ASP A 586 -41.72 11.93 -30.78
N ALA A 587 -42.61 10.94 -30.83
CA ALA A 587 -43.78 10.87 -29.95
C ALA A 587 -43.37 10.69 -28.48
N ALA A 588 -42.44 9.77 -28.21
CA ALA A 588 -41.88 9.54 -26.88
C ALA A 588 -41.14 10.78 -26.37
N SER A 589 -40.42 11.51 -27.24
CA SER A 589 -39.75 12.76 -26.88
C SER A 589 -40.77 13.83 -26.47
N ALA A 590 -41.87 13.98 -27.21
CA ALA A 590 -42.93 14.92 -26.88
C ALA A 590 -43.68 14.54 -25.58
N GLU A 591 -43.88 13.25 -25.33
CA GLU A 591 -44.41 12.73 -24.07
C GLU A 591 -43.46 13.07 -22.91
N LEU A 592 -42.16 12.79 -23.08
CA LEU A 592 -41.12 13.01 -22.08
C LEU A 592 -40.92 14.49 -21.75
N ASP A 593 -41.26 15.42 -22.64
CA ASP A 593 -41.23 16.87 -22.35
C ASP A 593 -42.31 17.33 -21.36
N ARG A 594 -43.31 16.49 -21.07
CA ARG A 594 -44.38 16.80 -20.10
C ARG A 594 -43.91 16.50 -18.67
N PRO A 595 -44.07 17.42 -17.69
CA PRO A 595 -43.75 17.18 -16.28
C PRO A 595 -44.29 15.88 -15.70
N TRP A 596 -45.48 15.47 -16.15
CA TRP A 596 -46.10 14.19 -15.78
C TRP A 596 -45.23 12.96 -16.11
N TRP A 597 -44.49 12.99 -17.22
CA TRP A 597 -43.62 11.89 -17.66
C TRP A 597 -42.14 12.12 -17.33
N SER A 598 -41.63 13.34 -17.54
CA SER A 598 -40.20 13.67 -17.31
C SER A 598 -39.76 13.41 -15.88
N GLN A 599 -40.55 13.79 -14.87
CA GLN A 599 -40.09 13.68 -13.49
C GLN A 599 -39.96 12.23 -13.02
N PRO A 600 -40.99 11.37 -13.18
CA PRO A 600 -40.84 9.95 -12.88
C PRO A 600 -39.71 9.31 -13.71
N ALA A 601 -39.62 9.60 -15.01
CA ALA A 601 -38.59 9.02 -15.87
C ALA A 601 -37.16 9.37 -15.42
N LEU A 602 -36.91 10.62 -15.02
CA LEU A 602 -35.62 11.05 -14.47
C LEU A 602 -35.31 10.36 -13.15
N PHE A 603 -36.26 10.37 -12.21
CA PHE A 603 -36.09 9.68 -10.93
C PHE A 603 -35.74 8.20 -11.13
N VAL A 604 -36.45 7.52 -12.05
CA VAL A 604 -36.22 6.10 -12.35
C VAL A 604 -34.84 5.86 -12.95
N CYS A 605 -34.39 6.72 -13.87
CA CYS A 605 -33.04 6.62 -14.44
C CYS A 605 -31.95 6.83 -13.37
N ASP A 606 -32.06 7.89 -12.58
CA ASP A 606 -31.11 8.26 -11.53
C ASP A 606 -31.04 7.18 -10.45
N TRP A 607 -32.20 6.67 -10.02
CA TRP A 607 -32.31 5.54 -9.10
C TRP A 607 -31.64 4.29 -9.65
N ALA A 608 -31.94 3.92 -10.90
CA ALA A 608 -31.36 2.73 -11.52
C ALA A 608 -29.83 2.83 -11.67
N LEU A 609 -29.30 4.01 -12.00
CA LEU A 609 -27.85 4.25 -12.01
C LEU A 609 -27.25 4.18 -10.61
N ALA A 610 -27.93 4.68 -9.58
CA ALA A 610 -27.46 4.55 -8.20
C ALA A 610 -27.40 3.08 -7.76
N GLN A 611 -28.43 2.28 -8.07
CA GLN A 611 -28.44 0.84 -7.81
C GLN A 611 -27.32 0.12 -8.56
N LEU A 612 -27.02 0.54 -9.79
CA LEU A 612 -25.89 0.02 -10.55
C LEU A 612 -24.55 0.28 -9.85
N TRP A 613 -24.27 1.52 -9.45
CA TRP A 613 -23.04 1.86 -8.71
C TRP A 613 -22.91 1.09 -7.39
N LEU A 614 -24.00 0.98 -6.63
CA LEU A 614 -24.03 0.19 -5.38
C LEU A 614 -23.79 -1.32 -5.64
N SER A 615 -24.24 -1.83 -6.80
CA SER A 615 -23.99 -3.22 -7.19
C SER A 615 -22.52 -3.50 -7.48
N TRP A 616 -21.76 -2.49 -7.91
CA TRP A 616 -20.31 -2.55 -8.13
C TRP A 616 -19.49 -2.36 -6.84
N GLY A 617 -20.15 -2.29 -5.69
CA GLY A 617 -19.52 -2.11 -4.38
C GLY A 617 -19.18 -0.66 -4.02
N VAL A 618 -19.49 0.31 -4.88
CA VAL A 618 -19.25 1.73 -4.59
C VAL A 618 -20.20 2.20 -3.50
N LYS A 619 -19.65 2.71 -2.40
CA LYS A 619 -20.43 3.19 -1.24
C LYS A 619 -20.37 4.72 -1.16
N PRO A 620 -21.45 5.45 -1.48
CA PRO A 620 -21.45 6.90 -1.35
C PRO A 620 -21.38 7.31 0.12
N GLN A 621 -20.50 8.27 0.42
CA GLN A 621 -20.36 8.88 1.75
C GLN A 621 -21.23 10.12 1.91
N ALA A 622 -21.70 10.68 0.79
CA ALA A 622 -22.58 11.85 0.78
C ALA A 622 -23.43 11.86 -0.50
N LEU A 623 -24.61 12.47 -0.40
CA LEU A 623 -25.55 12.63 -1.50
C LEU A 623 -25.92 14.11 -1.64
N LEU A 624 -26.05 14.58 -2.88
CA LEU A 624 -26.53 15.93 -3.19
C LEU A 624 -27.40 15.87 -4.44
N GLY A 625 -28.62 16.38 -4.35
CA GLY A 625 -29.53 16.44 -5.49
C GLY A 625 -29.84 17.88 -5.89
N HIS A 626 -30.02 18.11 -7.19
CA HIS A 626 -30.52 19.39 -7.70
C HIS A 626 -32.03 19.28 -7.92
N SER A 627 -32.83 20.02 -7.14
CA SER A 627 -34.29 20.01 -7.28
C SER A 627 -34.85 18.56 -7.21
N LEU A 628 -35.35 18.00 -8.31
CA LEU A 628 -35.86 16.63 -8.40
C LEU A 628 -34.85 15.60 -7.86
N GLY A 629 -33.56 15.77 -8.14
CA GLY A 629 -32.53 14.84 -7.71
C GLY A 629 -32.44 14.69 -6.19
N GLU A 630 -32.92 15.66 -5.40
CA GLU A 630 -32.92 15.56 -3.93
C GLU A 630 -33.92 14.52 -3.42
N TYR A 631 -34.98 14.23 -4.19
CA TYR A 631 -35.89 13.11 -3.89
C TYR A 631 -35.19 11.76 -4.08
N VAL A 632 -34.32 11.63 -5.08
CA VAL A 632 -33.50 10.42 -5.28
C VAL A 632 -32.50 10.27 -4.14
N ALA A 633 -31.79 11.36 -3.80
CA ALA A 633 -30.85 11.39 -2.68
C ALA A 633 -31.52 11.00 -1.35
N ALA A 634 -32.70 11.55 -1.06
CA ALA A 634 -33.44 11.27 0.16
C ALA A 634 -34.03 9.85 0.19
N CYS A 635 -34.50 9.33 -0.95
CA CYS A 635 -34.91 7.93 -1.08
C CYS A 635 -33.74 6.98 -0.80
N LEU A 636 -32.57 7.24 -1.39
CA LEU A 636 -31.36 6.43 -1.17
C LEU A 636 -30.86 6.52 0.28
N ALA A 637 -31.05 7.67 0.93
CA ALA A 637 -30.79 7.86 2.35
C ALA A 637 -31.87 7.27 3.26
N GLY A 638 -32.93 6.67 2.72
CA GLY A 638 -33.98 6.02 3.51
C GLY A 638 -35.04 6.94 4.10
N VAL A 639 -35.09 8.23 3.71
CA VAL A 639 -36.12 9.18 4.16
C VAL A 639 -37.52 8.74 3.70
N PHE A 640 -37.59 8.23 2.47
CA PHE A 640 -38.78 7.61 1.87
C PHE A 640 -38.46 6.16 1.47
N THR A 641 -39.48 5.29 1.39
CA THR A 641 -39.35 4.08 0.56
C THR A 641 -39.38 4.44 -0.92
N LEU A 642 -38.99 3.49 -1.78
CA LEU A 642 -39.02 3.69 -3.22
C LEU A 642 -40.42 4.03 -3.72
N GLU A 643 -41.45 3.31 -3.26
CA GLU A 643 -42.85 3.53 -3.64
C GLU A 643 -43.37 4.89 -3.17
N GLU A 644 -43.01 5.29 -1.94
CA GLU A 644 -43.35 6.59 -1.38
C GLU A 644 -42.71 7.72 -2.21
N ALA A 645 -41.42 7.59 -2.56
CA ALA A 645 -40.72 8.56 -3.39
C ALA A 645 -41.31 8.66 -4.81
N LEU A 646 -41.61 7.51 -5.45
CA LEU A 646 -42.27 7.48 -6.75
C LEU A 646 -43.64 8.16 -6.70
N GLY A 647 -44.42 7.95 -5.64
CA GLY A 647 -45.70 8.63 -5.44
C GLY A 647 -45.57 10.15 -5.31
N LEU A 648 -44.60 10.63 -4.53
CA LEU A 648 -44.33 12.06 -4.41
C LEU A 648 -43.86 12.69 -5.72
N VAL A 649 -43.01 11.98 -6.48
CA VAL A 649 -42.53 12.46 -7.79
C VAL A 649 -43.65 12.50 -8.82
N VAL A 650 -44.54 11.49 -8.82
CA VAL A 650 -45.76 11.52 -9.64
C VAL A 650 -46.60 12.73 -9.26
N ALA A 651 -46.97 12.89 -7.99
CA ALA A 651 -47.77 14.02 -7.49
C ALA A 651 -47.16 15.38 -7.88
N ARG A 652 -45.84 15.52 -7.73
CA ARG A 652 -45.07 16.70 -8.16
C ARG A 652 -45.20 16.95 -9.66
N GLY A 653 -45.10 15.90 -10.47
CA GLY A 653 -45.31 15.96 -11.92
C GLY A 653 -46.72 16.38 -12.30
N GLN A 654 -47.76 15.82 -11.66
CA GLN A 654 -49.16 16.18 -11.92
C GLN A 654 -49.44 17.65 -11.59
N LEU A 655 -48.92 18.10 -10.45
CA LEU A 655 -49.04 19.47 -10.00
C LEU A 655 -48.41 20.43 -11.03
N MET A 656 -47.19 20.15 -11.47
CA MET A 656 -46.52 20.96 -12.49
C MET A 656 -47.22 20.92 -13.84
N GLU A 657 -47.83 19.80 -14.22
CA GLU A 657 -48.64 19.68 -15.44
C GLU A 657 -49.83 20.65 -15.41
N ALA A 658 -50.51 20.75 -14.26
CA ALA A 658 -51.69 21.58 -14.03
C ALA A 658 -51.40 23.09 -13.91
N MET A 659 -50.15 23.48 -13.68
CA MET A 659 -49.77 24.89 -13.61
C MET A 659 -50.02 25.61 -14.95
N PRO A 660 -50.38 26.91 -14.92
CA PRO A 660 -50.39 27.75 -16.11
C PRO A 660 -49.01 27.77 -16.79
N ALA A 661 -48.99 28.05 -18.10
CA ALA A 661 -47.75 28.17 -18.85
C ALA A 661 -46.83 29.23 -18.23
N GLY A 662 -45.59 28.83 -17.96
CA GLY A 662 -44.54 29.66 -17.39
C GLY A 662 -43.22 29.35 -18.05
N GLY A 663 -42.13 29.93 -17.55
CA GLY A 663 -40.81 29.62 -18.09
C GLY A 663 -39.70 29.73 -17.06
N MET A 664 -38.49 29.47 -17.55
CA MET A 664 -37.25 29.64 -16.80
C MET A 664 -36.18 30.27 -17.69
N LEU A 665 -35.32 31.07 -17.09
CA LEU A 665 -34.28 31.85 -17.76
C LEU A 665 -32.96 31.68 -17.00
N SER A 666 -31.98 31.04 -17.62
CA SER A 666 -30.61 30.97 -17.09
C SER A 666 -29.93 32.31 -17.31
N VAL A 667 -29.28 32.85 -16.28
CA VAL A 667 -28.61 34.16 -16.30
C VAL A 667 -27.18 33.99 -15.80
N LEU A 668 -26.22 34.52 -16.57
CA LEU A 668 -24.80 34.52 -16.23
C LEU A 668 -24.45 35.80 -15.46
N ALA A 669 -24.92 35.89 -14.21
CA ALA A 669 -24.60 36.96 -13.27
C ALA A 669 -24.81 36.49 -11.80
N PRO A 670 -24.21 37.19 -10.80
CA PRO A 670 -24.48 36.98 -9.39
C PRO A 670 -25.94 37.25 -9.06
N VAL A 671 -26.50 36.50 -8.11
CA VAL A 671 -27.93 36.59 -7.76
C VAL A 671 -28.31 37.99 -7.27
N GLU A 672 -27.44 38.66 -6.53
CA GLU A 672 -27.67 40.00 -5.96
C GLU A 672 -27.83 41.06 -7.07
N GLN A 673 -27.13 40.88 -8.19
CA GLN A 673 -27.25 41.75 -9.35
C GLN A 673 -28.57 41.51 -10.08
N VAL A 674 -29.05 40.27 -10.12
CA VAL A 674 -30.24 39.88 -10.88
C VAL A 674 -31.53 40.17 -10.11
N GLU A 675 -31.55 39.94 -8.80
CA GLU A 675 -32.70 40.22 -7.93
C GLU A 675 -33.12 41.69 -7.99
N ALA A 676 -32.15 42.60 -8.06
CA ALA A 676 -32.41 44.04 -8.21
C ALA A 676 -33.00 44.44 -9.58
N LEU A 677 -32.97 43.54 -10.57
CA LEU A 677 -33.37 43.81 -11.95
C LEU A 677 -34.68 43.14 -12.36
N VAL A 678 -35.29 42.32 -11.49
CA VAL A 678 -36.50 41.56 -11.82
C VAL A 678 -37.70 42.00 -10.96
N GLY A 679 -38.89 42.01 -11.57
CA GLY A 679 -40.13 42.41 -10.90
C GLY A 679 -40.70 41.32 -9.97
N PRO A 680 -41.72 41.65 -9.15
CA PRO A 680 -42.24 40.76 -8.09
C PRO A 680 -42.87 39.45 -8.60
N GLY A 681 -43.18 39.36 -9.90
CA GLY A 681 -43.68 38.13 -10.53
C GLY A 681 -42.60 37.12 -10.93
N VAL A 682 -41.32 37.42 -10.72
CA VAL A 682 -40.18 36.54 -11.06
C VAL A 682 -39.50 36.10 -9.77
N SER A 683 -39.28 34.80 -9.61
CA SER A 683 -38.53 34.20 -8.51
C SER A 683 -37.15 33.75 -8.98
N VAL A 684 -36.17 33.72 -8.07
CA VAL A 684 -34.92 33.00 -8.30
C VAL A 684 -35.17 31.52 -8.02
N ALA A 685 -35.14 30.71 -9.08
CA ALA A 685 -35.39 29.27 -8.98
C ALA A 685 -34.16 28.49 -8.52
N ALA A 686 -32.96 28.87 -8.97
CA ALA A 686 -31.72 28.20 -8.59
C ALA A 686 -30.52 29.14 -8.60
N ILE A 687 -29.57 28.90 -7.70
CA ILE A 687 -28.24 29.51 -7.66
C ILE A 687 -27.25 28.37 -7.89
N ASN A 688 -26.78 28.24 -9.13
CA ASN A 688 -25.97 27.10 -9.57
C ASN A 688 -24.46 27.36 -9.41
N GLY A 689 -24.06 28.62 -9.30
CA GLY A 689 -22.69 29.03 -9.09
C GLY A 689 -22.61 30.53 -8.73
N PRO A 690 -21.41 31.04 -8.39
CA PRO A 690 -21.22 32.44 -8.01
C PRO A 690 -21.63 33.46 -9.09
N GLN A 691 -21.64 33.03 -10.36
CA GLN A 691 -21.99 33.84 -11.53
C GLN A 691 -23.13 33.23 -12.34
N THR A 692 -23.86 32.25 -11.80
CA THR A 692 -24.92 31.55 -12.55
C THR A 692 -26.15 31.32 -11.70
N CYS A 693 -27.26 31.93 -12.09
CA CYS A 693 -28.56 31.72 -11.47
C CYS A 693 -29.65 31.46 -12.52
N VAL A 694 -30.80 30.97 -12.07
CA VAL A 694 -31.95 30.69 -12.92
C VAL A 694 -33.15 31.44 -12.36
N LEU A 695 -33.79 32.22 -13.21
CA LEU A 695 -35.05 32.90 -12.93
C LEU A 695 -36.24 32.08 -13.39
N SER A 696 -37.37 32.22 -12.70
CA SER A 696 -38.61 31.53 -13.05
C SER A 696 -39.85 32.37 -12.76
N GLY A 697 -40.84 32.29 -13.65
CA GLY A 697 -42.10 33.00 -13.49
C GLY A 697 -42.97 32.98 -14.75
N PRO A 698 -44.02 33.84 -14.81
CA PRO A 698 -44.90 33.97 -15.96
C PRO A 698 -44.13 34.45 -17.19
N LEU A 699 -44.50 33.95 -18.38
CA LEU A 699 -43.80 34.27 -19.64
C LEU A 699 -43.62 35.78 -19.85
N ARG A 700 -44.69 36.56 -19.68
CA ARG A 700 -44.66 38.04 -19.84
C ARG A 700 -43.69 38.73 -18.88
N ALA A 701 -43.56 38.23 -17.65
CA ALA A 701 -42.66 38.79 -16.66
C ALA A 701 -41.20 38.45 -17.00
N LEU A 702 -40.96 37.23 -17.51
CA LEU A 702 -39.65 36.84 -18.02
C LEU A 702 -39.26 37.60 -19.29
N ASP A 703 -40.19 37.90 -20.19
CA ASP A 703 -39.91 38.73 -21.39
C ASP A 703 -39.50 40.17 -21.00
N ALA A 704 -40.02 40.68 -19.87
CA ALA A 704 -39.59 41.96 -19.31
C ALA A 704 -38.20 41.85 -18.65
N ALA A 705 -37.93 40.75 -17.94
CA ALA A 705 -36.62 40.48 -17.35
C ALA A 705 -35.54 40.34 -18.45
N GLU A 706 -35.79 39.59 -19.52
CA GLU A 706 -34.87 39.46 -20.67
C GLU A 706 -34.52 40.82 -21.27
N ARG A 707 -35.52 41.65 -21.58
CA ARG A 707 -35.26 43.01 -22.10
C ARG A 707 -34.38 43.84 -21.16
N THR A 708 -34.59 43.72 -19.86
CA THR A 708 -33.81 44.41 -18.83
C THR A 708 -32.37 43.89 -18.79
N LEU A 709 -32.18 42.56 -18.83
CA LEU A 709 -30.88 41.91 -18.86
C LEU A 709 -30.11 42.25 -20.15
N THR A 710 -30.76 42.20 -21.32
CA THR A 710 -30.18 42.62 -22.60
C THR A 710 -29.72 44.08 -22.54
N ALA A 711 -30.56 44.98 -22.02
CA ALA A 711 -30.23 46.40 -21.89
C ALA A 711 -29.02 46.67 -20.96
N ARG A 712 -28.76 45.76 -20.02
CA ARG A 712 -27.61 45.80 -19.10
C ARG A 712 -26.41 45.00 -19.62
N GLY A 713 -26.51 44.36 -20.78
CA GLY A 713 -25.44 43.52 -21.35
C GLY A 713 -25.19 42.21 -20.59
N ILE A 714 -26.17 41.72 -19.82
CA ILE A 714 -26.05 40.48 -19.05
C ILE A 714 -26.49 39.29 -19.92
N GLU A 715 -25.62 38.30 -20.08
CA GLU A 715 -25.90 37.10 -20.88
C GLU A 715 -26.98 36.23 -20.21
N HIS A 716 -27.93 35.77 -21.02
CA HIS A 716 -29.05 34.95 -20.56
C HIS A 716 -29.57 34.02 -21.66
N LYS A 717 -30.22 32.93 -21.25
CA LYS A 717 -30.76 31.92 -22.17
C LYS A 717 -32.00 31.24 -21.58
N ARG A 718 -33.06 31.13 -22.38
CA ARG A 718 -34.27 30.37 -22.01
C ARG A 718 -33.94 28.90 -21.79
N VAL A 719 -34.40 28.37 -20.67
CA VAL A 719 -34.31 26.93 -20.37
C VAL A 719 -35.47 26.23 -21.07
N ARG A 720 -35.20 25.06 -21.67
CA ARG A 720 -36.23 24.21 -22.30
C ARG A 720 -37.07 23.51 -21.23
N TYR A 721 -37.90 24.29 -20.55
CA TYR A 721 -38.85 23.82 -19.56
C TYR A 721 -40.07 24.73 -19.59
N SER A 722 -41.24 24.16 -19.87
CA SER A 722 -42.48 24.89 -20.18
C SER A 722 -43.28 25.32 -18.92
N ARG A 723 -42.67 25.19 -17.74
CA ARG A 723 -43.27 25.48 -16.43
C ARG A 723 -42.33 26.33 -15.59
N ALA A 724 -42.90 27.10 -14.67
CA ALA A 724 -42.15 27.98 -13.79
C ALA A 724 -41.85 27.30 -12.43
N ALA A 725 -40.91 26.35 -12.42
CA ALA A 725 -40.53 25.63 -11.19
C ALA A 725 -39.83 26.56 -10.17
N HIS A 726 -39.97 26.27 -8.87
CA HIS A 726 -39.39 27.05 -7.77
C HIS A 726 -39.80 28.54 -7.80
N SER A 727 -41.05 28.82 -8.18
CA SER A 727 -41.60 30.18 -8.29
C SER A 727 -42.91 30.37 -7.54
N SER A 728 -43.34 31.62 -7.38
CA SER A 728 -44.64 31.96 -6.78
C SER A 728 -45.83 31.35 -7.51
N MET A 729 -45.68 30.93 -8.77
CA MET A 729 -46.73 30.23 -9.51
C MET A 729 -47.11 28.87 -8.88
N LEU A 730 -46.29 28.31 -7.98
CA LEU A 730 -46.60 27.08 -7.26
C LEU A 730 -47.54 27.31 -6.07
N GLU A 731 -47.64 28.53 -5.54
CA GLU A 731 -48.38 28.84 -4.29
C GLU A 731 -49.82 28.31 -4.28
N PRO A 732 -50.62 28.41 -5.37
CA PRO A 732 -51.98 27.86 -5.40
C PRO A 732 -52.07 26.33 -5.26
N PHE A 733 -50.96 25.62 -5.43
CA PHE A 733 -50.92 24.16 -5.47
C PHE A 733 -50.18 23.54 -4.28
N LEU A 734 -49.55 24.35 -3.41
CA LEU A 734 -48.73 23.84 -2.30
C LEU A 734 -49.54 23.07 -1.26
N GLU A 735 -50.80 23.42 -1.02
CA GLU A 735 -51.66 22.71 -0.06
C GLU A 735 -51.96 21.27 -0.50
N ASP A 736 -52.19 21.07 -1.80
CA ASP A 736 -52.42 19.72 -2.34
C ASP A 736 -51.14 18.88 -2.26
N PHE A 737 -49.99 19.46 -2.57
CA PHE A 737 -48.71 18.77 -2.39
C PHE A 737 -48.42 18.44 -0.92
N ALA A 738 -48.72 19.36 0.01
CA ALA A 738 -48.58 19.12 1.44
C ALA A 738 -49.43 17.93 1.90
N ARG A 739 -50.63 17.76 1.33
CA ARG A 739 -51.51 16.61 1.60
C ARG A 739 -50.88 15.30 1.13
N GLU A 740 -50.21 15.29 -0.02
CA GLU A 740 -49.50 14.11 -0.52
C GLU A 740 -48.27 13.79 0.35
N VAL A 741 -47.45 14.78 0.72
CA VAL A 741 -46.31 14.58 1.63
C VAL A 741 -46.78 14.06 2.99
N GLY A 742 -47.91 14.57 3.51
CA GLY A 742 -48.49 14.12 4.77
C GLY A 742 -48.97 12.67 4.79
N ARG A 743 -49.11 12.00 3.63
CA ARG A 743 -49.43 10.57 3.53
C ARG A 743 -48.19 9.67 3.64
N VAL A 744 -47.01 10.25 3.52
CA VAL A 744 -45.73 9.52 3.53
C VAL A 744 -45.16 9.49 4.93
N LYS A 745 -44.64 8.33 5.35
CA LYS A 745 -43.93 8.21 6.63
C LYS A 745 -42.48 8.69 6.45
N LEU A 746 -42.22 9.97 6.72
CA LEU A 746 -40.87 10.52 6.63
C LEU A 746 -39.95 9.92 7.71
N ARG A 747 -38.73 9.53 7.32
CA ARG A 747 -37.74 8.88 8.19
C ARG A 747 -36.45 9.70 8.25
N GLU A 748 -35.66 9.46 9.29
CA GLU A 748 -34.33 10.04 9.43
C GLU A 748 -33.37 9.45 8.37
N PRO A 749 -32.53 10.27 7.71
CA PRO A 749 -31.59 9.78 6.71
C PRO A 749 -30.47 8.93 7.34
N THR A 750 -30.21 7.75 6.77
CA THR A 750 -29.10 6.86 7.15
C THR A 750 -27.80 7.16 6.39
N LEU A 751 -27.88 7.97 5.32
CA LEU A 751 -26.74 8.47 4.55
C LEU A 751 -26.72 10.01 4.61
N PRO A 752 -25.54 10.65 4.71
CA PRO A 752 -25.45 12.11 4.70
C PRO A 752 -25.99 12.71 3.39
N VAL A 753 -26.95 13.63 3.50
CA VAL A 753 -27.51 14.39 2.38
C VAL A 753 -27.19 15.87 2.58
N VAL A 754 -26.66 16.54 1.56
CA VAL A 754 -26.58 18.00 1.55
C VAL A 754 -27.86 18.55 0.93
N SER A 755 -28.54 19.41 1.67
CA SER A 755 -29.81 19.99 1.23
C SER A 755 -29.58 21.10 0.22
N SER A 756 -30.22 21.00 -0.95
CA SER A 756 -30.19 22.07 -1.94
C SER A 756 -31.14 23.22 -1.61
N LEU A 757 -32.09 23.03 -0.69
CA LEU A 757 -32.91 24.13 -0.15
C LEU A 757 -32.12 25.04 0.80
N THR A 758 -31.35 24.45 1.71
CA THR A 758 -30.68 25.20 2.79
C THR A 758 -29.23 25.55 2.48
N GLY A 759 -28.56 24.80 1.59
CA GLY A 759 -27.13 24.95 1.31
C GLY A 759 -26.21 24.26 2.32
N ARG A 760 -26.76 23.48 3.26
CA ARG A 760 -26.04 22.77 4.32
C ARG A 760 -26.50 21.32 4.46
N TRP A 761 -25.84 20.53 5.30
CA TRP A 761 -26.27 19.18 5.66
C TRP A 761 -27.74 19.16 6.11
N LEU A 762 -28.50 18.22 5.55
CA LEU A 762 -29.91 18.00 5.87
C LEU A 762 -30.02 17.38 7.27
N GLN A 763 -30.73 18.05 8.17
CA GLN A 763 -30.92 17.56 9.53
C GLN A 763 -32.10 16.58 9.62
N ALA A 764 -32.05 15.64 10.57
CA ALA A 764 -33.12 14.67 10.80
C ALA A 764 -34.52 15.33 10.94
N ARG A 765 -34.59 16.43 11.72
CA ARG A 765 -35.82 17.22 11.91
C ARG A 765 -36.34 17.89 10.64
N GLU A 766 -35.44 18.18 9.68
CA GLU A 766 -35.81 18.78 8.40
C GLU A 766 -36.30 17.69 7.43
N ALA A 767 -35.56 16.59 7.32
CA ALA A 767 -35.93 15.44 6.50
C ALA A 767 -37.31 14.85 6.90
N THR A 768 -37.61 14.83 8.20
CA THR A 768 -38.86 14.31 8.77
C THR A 768 -39.99 15.33 8.83
N SER A 769 -39.81 16.53 8.26
CA SER A 769 -40.82 17.58 8.25
C SER A 769 -41.54 17.66 6.90
N PRO A 770 -42.88 17.53 6.83
CA PRO A 770 -43.62 17.77 5.59
C PRO A 770 -43.44 19.21 5.05
N ASP A 771 -43.34 20.20 5.95
CA ASP A 771 -43.11 21.61 5.59
C ASP A 771 -41.82 21.79 4.79
N TYR A 772 -40.77 21.05 5.14
CA TYR A 772 -39.50 21.09 4.44
C TYR A 772 -39.67 20.75 2.94
N TRP A 773 -40.38 19.66 2.63
CA TRP A 773 -40.58 19.19 1.26
C TRP A 773 -41.48 20.11 0.42
N VAL A 774 -42.48 20.73 1.06
CA VAL A 774 -43.31 21.77 0.43
C VAL A 774 -42.48 23.02 0.12
N ARG A 775 -41.64 23.45 1.06
CA ARG A 775 -40.71 24.57 0.87
C ARG A 775 -39.66 24.27 -0.18
N HIS A 776 -39.14 23.05 -0.22
CA HIS A 776 -38.19 22.58 -1.24
C HIS A 776 -38.78 22.70 -2.65
N LEU A 777 -40.05 22.33 -2.83
CA LEU A 777 -40.74 22.50 -4.11
C LEU A 777 -40.85 23.97 -4.55
N ARG A 778 -41.11 24.87 -3.59
CA ARG A 778 -41.41 26.29 -3.83
C ARG A 778 -40.19 27.20 -3.95
N HIS A 779 -39.19 27.01 -3.09
CA HIS A 779 -38.10 27.98 -2.89
C HIS A 779 -36.86 27.65 -3.72
N THR A 780 -35.92 28.60 -3.71
CA THR A 780 -34.68 28.56 -4.48
C THR A 780 -33.81 27.35 -4.16
N VAL A 781 -33.31 26.69 -5.20
CA VAL A 781 -32.28 25.66 -5.13
C VAL A 781 -30.92 26.34 -4.97
N ARG A 782 -30.38 26.36 -3.75
CA ARG A 782 -29.05 26.89 -3.37
C ARG A 782 -27.94 25.87 -3.68
N PHE A 783 -27.87 25.42 -4.93
CA PHE A 783 -26.95 24.34 -5.33
C PHE A 783 -25.48 24.70 -5.17
N SER A 784 -25.06 25.94 -5.47
CA SER A 784 -23.68 26.38 -5.29
C SER A 784 -23.25 26.26 -3.83
N GLU A 785 -24.08 26.69 -2.89
CA GLU A 785 -23.77 26.61 -1.46
C GLU A 785 -23.73 25.16 -0.98
N ALA A 786 -24.69 24.34 -1.40
CA ALA A 786 -24.71 22.92 -1.09
C ALA A 786 -23.47 22.19 -1.64
N LEU A 787 -23.04 22.52 -2.86
CA LEU A 787 -21.83 21.97 -3.45
C LEU A 787 -20.57 22.46 -2.73
N GLY A 788 -20.53 23.72 -2.31
CA GLY A 788 -19.48 24.26 -1.44
C GLY A 788 -19.37 23.49 -0.13
N CYS A 789 -20.48 23.30 0.57
CA CYS A 789 -20.57 22.49 1.79
C CYS A 789 -20.04 21.05 1.56
N LEU A 790 -20.40 20.43 0.44
CA LEU A 790 -19.93 19.09 0.09
C LEU A 790 -18.41 19.06 -0.17
N LEU A 791 -17.89 20.01 -0.95
CA LEU A 791 -16.48 20.12 -1.32
C LEU A 791 -15.56 20.42 -0.13
N GLU A 792 -16.03 21.25 0.81
CA GLU A 792 -15.26 21.64 2.00
C GLU A 792 -15.21 20.52 3.05
N SER A 793 -16.21 19.65 3.08
CA SER A 793 -16.34 18.60 4.08
C SER A 793 -15.51 17.33 3.84
N GLY A 794 -14.76 17.26 2.73
CA GLY A 794 -13.89 16.11 2.46
C GLY A 794 -13.48 15.95 1.00
N ASP A 795 -12.44 15.14 0.80
CA ASP A 795 -11.92 14.85 -0.52
C ASP A 795 -12.61 13.62 -1.13
N ARG A 796 -13.63 13.88 -1.97
CA ARG A 796 -14.49 12.85 -2.56
C ARG A 796 -14.54 12.97 -4.08
N ALA A 797 -14.57 11.83 -4.77
CA ALA A 797 -14.96 11.78 -6.16
C ALA A 797 -16.45 12.15 -6.28
N LEU A 798 -16.75 13.13 -7.12
CA LEU A 798 -18.11 13.59 -7.38
C LEU A 798 -18.64 12.85 -8.60
N ILE A 799 -19.61 11.97 -8.41
CA ILE A 799 -20.20 11.19 -9.51
C ILE A 799 -21.60 11.72 -9.78
N GLU A 800 -21.83 12.27 -10.97
CA GLU A 800 -23.17 12.63 -11.45
C GLU A 800 -23.89 11.33 -11.87
N VAL A 801 -24.85 10.94 -11.04
CA VAL A 801 -25.65 9.71 -11.13
C VAL A 801 -26.98 10.04 -11.79
N GLY A 802 -26.90 10.35 -13.07
CA GLY A 802 -28.05 10.73 -13.88
C GLY A 802 -27.63 11.12 -15.29
N PRO A 803 -28.60 11.49 -16.16
CA PRO A 803 -28.31 11.96 -17.50
C PRO A 803 -27.62 13.33 -17.47
N GLY A 804 -26.58 13.48 -18.28
CA GLY A 804 -25.91 14.73 -18.57
C GLY A 804 -24.58 14.94 -17.85
N THR A 805 -24.07 16.17 -17.97
CA THR A 805 -22.79 16.62 -17.39
C THR A 805 -22.94 17.97 -16.68
N THR A 806 -24.17 18.33 -16.30
CA THR A 806 -24.46 19.67 -15.79
C THR A 806 -23.84 19.83 -14.41
N LEU A 807 -24.05 18.87 -13.52
CA LEU A 807 -23.57 18.97 -12.14
C LEU A 807 -22.06 18.83 -12.06
N THR A 808 -21.47 17.97 -12.89
CA THR A 808 -20.01 17.85 -13.04
C THR A 808 -19.38 19.12 -13.60
N ALA A 809 -20.02 19.79 -14.57
CA ALA A 809 -19.55 21.08 -15.07
C ALA A 809 -19.58 22.16 -13.97
N LEU A 810 -20.68 22.24 -13.22
CA LEU A 810 -20.80 23.17 -12.09
C LEU A 810 -19.76 22.87 -11.00
N ALA A 811 -19.53 21.60 -10.67
CA ALA A 811 -18.50 21.20 -9.71
C ALA A 811 -17.10 21.60 -10.16
N ARG A 812 -16.76 21.39 -11.44
CA ARG A 812 -15.45 21.79 -12.02
C ARG A 812 -15.22 23.30 -11.96
N GLN A 813 -16.29 24.10 -12.08
CA GLN A 813 -16.25 25.56 -12.05
C GLN A 813 -16.35 26.16 -10.64
N HIS A 814 -16.68 25.35 -9.62
CA HIS A 814 -16.93 25.83 -8.28
C HIS A 814 -15.63 26.29 -7.58
N PRO A 815 -15.60 27.50 -6.97
CA PRO A 815 -14.37 28.05 -6.39
C PRO A 815 -13.83 27.25 -5.19
N ALA A 816 -14.70 26.53 -4.47
CA ALA A 816 -14.29 25.67 -3.35
C ALA A 816 -13.66 24.34 -3.77
N ARG A 817 -13.70 23.99 -5.07
CA ARG A 817 -13.12 22.73 -5.57
C ARG A 817 -11.60 22.83 -5.58
N LYS A 818 -10.95 21.82 -5.01
CA LYS A 818 -9.48 21.71 -4.99
C LYS A 818 -9.06 20.66 -6.02
N THR A 819 -9.02 19.40 -5.60
CA THR A 819 -8.51 18.26 -6.37
C THR A 819 -9.58 17.22 -6.68
N GLN A 820 -10.79 17.37 -6.13
CA GLN A 820 -11.87 16.38 -6.26
C GLN A 820 -12.17 16.08 -7.74
N PRO A 821 -12.08 14.82 -8.20
CA PRO A 821 -12.48 14.46 -9.56
C PRO A 821 -14.00 14.55 -9.70
N ALA A 822 -14.46 14.87 -10.90
CA ALA A 822 -15.89 14.97 -11.23
C ALA A 822 -16.18 14.11 -12.46
N LEU A 823 -17.03 13.10 -12.29
CA LEU A 823 -17.33 12.04 -13.25
C LEU A 823 -18.81 12.06 -13.62
N ALA A 824 -19.14 11.92 -14.90
CA ALA A 824 -20.51 11.82 -15.36
C ALA A 824 -20.80 10.38 -15.76
N THR A 825 -21.86 9.78 -15.19
CA THR A 825 -22.25 8.42 -15.55
C THR A 825 -22.80 8.35 -16.98
N LEU A 826 -23.48 9.41 -17.44
CA LEU A 826 -24.26 9.39 -18.68
C LEU A 826 -24.21 10.73 -19.45
N PRO A 827 -23.04 11.14 -20.00
CA PRO A 827 -22.82 12.44 -20.63
C PRO A 827 -23.68 12.71 -21.89
N THR A 828 -23.88 13.99 -22.25
CA THR A 828 -24.71 14.42 -23.40
C THR A 828 -23.87 14.81 -24.64
N LYS A 829 -23.98 14.04 -25.74
CA LYS A 829 -23.53 14.32 -27.13
C LYS A 829 -22.01 14.55 -27.37
N GLY A 830 -21.39 13.66 -28.16
CA GLY A 830 -20.03 13.84 -28.72
C GLY A 830 -19.10 12.66 -28.47
N ASP A 831 -19.36 11.92 -27.40
CA ASP A 831 -18.64 10.69 -27.04
C ASP A 831 -19.50 9.47 -27.40
N ALA A 832 -18.85 8.36 -27.74
CA ALA A 832 -19.46 7.05 -27.98
C ALA A 832 -20.45 6.65 -26.87
N PRO A 833 -21.36 5.67 -27.10
CA PRO A 833 -22.18 5.15 -26.01
C PRO A 833 -21.31 4.78 -24.81
N VAL A 834 -21.46 5.50 -23.70
CA VAL A 834 -20.73 5.20 -22.46
C VAL A 834 -21.14 3.80 -22.03
N SER A 835 -20.18 2.89 -22.07
CA SER A 835 -20.33 1.53 -21.59
C SER A 835 -20.17 1.52 -20.07
N ALA A 836 -20.74 0.51 -19.42
CA ALA A 836 -20.51 0.25 -18.00
C ALA A 836 -19.01 0.13 -17.67
N LEU A 837 -18.23 -0.49 -18.56
CA LEU A 837 -16.79 -0.68 -18.36
C LEU A 837 -16.02 0.63 -18.40
N SER A 838 -16.35 1.56 -19.30
CA SER A 838 -15.72 2.88 -19.33
C SER A 838 -16.04 3.68 -18.07
N ALA A 839 -17.29 3.62 -17.57
CA ALA A 839 -17.66 4.26 -16.31
C ALA A 839 -16.87 3.69 -15.11
N GLN A 840 -16.68 2.37 -15.06
CA GLN A 840 -15.86 1.69 -14.06
C GLN A 840 -14.38 2.09 -14.17
N GLY A 841 -13.84 2.14 -15.39
CA GLY A 841 -12.47 2.59 -15.65
C GLY A 841 -12.20 4.02 -15.19
N GLU A 842 -13.10 4.95 -15.52
CA GLU A 842 -13.02 6.35 -15.10
C GLU A 842 -13.13 6.52 -13.57
N ALA A 843 -14.00 5.74 -12.91
CA ALA A 843 -14.08 5.73 -11.46
C ALA A 843 -12.80 5.20 -10.81
N TRP A 844 -12.27 4.07 -11.28
CA TRP A 844 -11.01 3.52 -10.77
C TRP A 844 -9.83 4.48 -10.99
N ALA A 845 -9.77 5.13 -12.16
CA ALA A 845 -8.78 6.14 -12.47
C ALA A 845 -8.88 7.34 -11.50
N ALA A 846 -10.09 7.71 -11.07
CA ALA A 846 -10.36 8.81 -10.13
C ALA A 846 -10.18 8.47 -8.63
N GLY A 847 -9.63 7.29 -8.30
CA GLY A 847 -9.43 6.92 -6.89
C GLY A 847 -10.58 6.15 -6.26
N VAL A 848 -11.67 5.90 -6.98
CA VAL A 848 -12.84 5.20 -6.43
C VAL A 848 -12.49 3.74 -6.18
N ASP A 849 -12.87 3.24 -5.01
CA ASP A 849 -12.71 1.84 -4.66
C ASP A 849 -13.89 1.01 -5.19
N MET A 850 -13.58 -0.14 -5.77
CA MET A 850 -14.52 -0.98 -6.51
C MET A 850 -14.38 -2.43 -6.06
N ASP A 851 -15.51 -3.13 -5.96
CA ASP A 851 -15.53 -4.54 -5.60
C ASP A 851 -15.43 -5.39 -6.87
N TRP A 852 -14.19 -5.63 -7.31
CA TRP A 852 -13.89 -6.37 -8.53
C TRP A 852 -14.29 -7.85 -8.46
N GLU A 853 -14.25 -8.46 -7.27
CA GLU A 853 -14.70 -9.83 -7.08
C GLU A 853 -16.21 -9.93 -7.28
N ARG A 854 -16.97 -9.01 -6.66
CA ARG A 854 -18.42 -8.93 -6.85
C ARG A 854 -18.83 -8.63 -8.29
N LEU A 855 -18.05 -7.82 -9.01
CA LEU A 855 -18.28 -7.54 -10.43
C LEU A 855 -18.16 -8.77 -11.34
N ARG A 856 -17.43 -9.79 -10.90
CA ARG A 856 -17.25 -11.09 -11.58
C ARG A 856 -18.08 -12.20 -10.94
N GLU A 857 -18.96 -11.87 -10.00
CA GLU A 857 -19.83 -12.85 -9.36
C GLU A 857 -20.67 -13.58 -10.42
N GLY A 858 -20.70 -14.91 -10.34
CA GLY A 858 -21.35 -15.78 -11.32
C GLY A 858 -20.49 -16.13 -12.54
N GLU A 859 -19.28 -15.57 -12.68
CA GLU A 859 -18.30 -15.99 -13.70
C GLU A 859 -17.22 -16.88 -13.07
N ARG A 860 -16.88 -17.98 -13.75
CA ARG A 860 -15.71 -18.78 -13.38
C ARG A 860 -14.44 -18.25 -14.05
N ARG A 861 -13.87 -17.16 -13.51
CA ARG A 861 -12.56 -16.63 -13.91
C ARG A 861 -11.40 -17.37 -13.25
N ARG A 862 -10.24 -17.31 -13.89
CA ARG A 862 -8.96 -17.82 -13.37
C ARG A 862 -7.93 -16.70 -13.28
N ARG A 863 -6.93 -16.87 -12.41
CA ARG A 863 -5.71 -16.07 -12.44
C ARG A 863 -4.80 -16.59 -13.55
N VAL A 864 -4.20 -15.68 -14.32
CA VAL A 864 -3.25 -16.01 -15.41
C VAL A 864 -1.94 -15.27 -15.22
N GLU A 865 -0.86 -15.84 -15.75
CA GLU A 865 0.45 -15.18 -15.74
C GLU A 865 0.43 -13.95 -16.66
N LEU A 866 0.75 -12.80 -16.07
CA LEU A 866 0.88 -11.51 -16.74
C LEU A 866 2.23 -10.88 -16.40
N PRO A 867 2.74 -9.95 -17.23
CA PRO A 867 3.91 -9.15 -16.88
C PRO A 867 3.81 -8.55 -15.47
N THR A 868 4.94 -8.52 -14.77
CA THR A 868 5.09 -8.00 -13.41
C THR A 868 5.50 -6.52 -13.44
N TYR A 869 5.62 -5.92 -12.27
CA TYR A 869 6.05 -4.54 -12.10
C TYR A 869 7.41 -4.27 -12.76
N SER A 870 7.51 -3.15 -13.48
CA SER A 870 8.75 -2.70 -14.12
C SER A 870 9.49 -1.71 -13.22
N PHE A 871 10.39 -2.18 -12.37
CA PHE A 871 11.18 -1.38 -11.43
C PHE A 871 12.03 -0.27 -12.11
N ASP A 872 12.05 0.94 -11.52
CA ASP A 872 12.96 2.03 -11.89
C ASP A 872 14.28 1.89 -11.12
N ARG A 873 15.13 0.98 -11.60
CA ARG A 873 16.38 0.66 -10.90
C ARG A 873 17.39 1.79 -11.00
N GLU A 874 17.98 2.12 -9.86
CA GLU A 874 19.19 2.92 -9.77
C GLU A 874 20.35 2.06 -9.25
N HIS A 875 21.58 2.49 -9.54
CA HIS A 875 22.79 1.81 -9.09
C HIS A 875 23.16 2.24 -7.67
N TYR A 876 23.35 1.26 -6.77
CA TYR A 876 23.80 1.48 -5.39
C TYR A 876 25.02 0.61 -5.06
N SER A 877 26.18 1.27 -4.91
CA SER A 877 27.45 0.63 -4.56
C SER A 877 28.11 1.29 -3.34
N LEU A 878 28.74 0.48 -2.49
CA LEU A 878 29.57 0.96 -1.38
C LEU A 878 30.83 1.72 -1.83
N ASN A 879 31.22 1.60 -3.10
CA ASN A 879 32.39 2.30 -3.66
C ASN A 879 32.11 3.76 -4.06
N ASP A 880 30.84 4.19 -4.08
CA ASP A 880 30.43 5.55 -4.42
C ASP A 880 30.55 6.54 -3.24
N VAL A 881 31.01 6.05 -2.08
CA VAL A 881 31.42 6.89 -0.95
C VAL A 881 32.82 7.48 -1.27
N PRO A 882 33.01 8.81 -1.28
CA PRO A 882 34.26 9.45 -1.73
C PRO A 882 35.54 8.84 -1.13
N LEU A 883 36.41 8.36 -2.02
CA LEU A 883 37.71 7.72 -1.78
C LEU A 883 38.81 8.68 -1.28
N ASP A 884 38.57 9.51 -0.26
CA ASP A 884 39.60 10.47 0.21
C ASP A 884 40.48 9.97 1.38
N ALA A 885 40.54 8.64 1.62
CA ALA A 885 41.28 8.08 2.75
C ALA A 885 42.02 6.74 2.48
N ARG A 886 42.63 6.54 1.31
CA ARG A 886 43.51 5.37 1.08
C ARG A 886 44.91 5.77 0.63
N ARG A 887 45.90 5.62 1.53
CA ARG A 887 47.31 5.41 1.13
C ARG A 887 47.57 3.92 0.90
N PRO A 888 48.41 3.54 -0.07
CA PRO A 888 48.70 2.15 -0.40
C PRO A 888 49.71 1.54 0.59
N GLY A 889 49.41 0.36 1.13
CA GLY A 889 50.33 -0.49 1.87
C GLY A 889 50.63 -1.78 1.09
N ALA A 890 51.92 -2.07 0.89
CA ALA A 890 52.45 -3.14 0.06
C ALA A 890 52.19 -4.57 0.56
N GLY A 891 52.33 -5.55 -0.35
CA GLY A 891 51.90 -6.94 -0.22
C GLY A 891 52.73 -7.88 0.67
N GLY A 892 52.15 -9.07 0.92
CA GLY A 892 52.72 -10.24 1.61
C GLY A 892 51.62 -11.24 2.03
N PRO A 893 51.87 -12.56 2.04
CA PRO A 893 50.85 -13.62 1.91
C PRO A 893 50.08 -13.92 3.20
N ALA A 894 48.87 -14.48 3.03
CA ALA A 894 47.94 -14.86 4.09
C ALA A 894 48.45 -15.99 5.00
N PRO A 895 48.19 -15.92 6.31
CA PRO A 895 47.87 -17.13 7.07
C PRO A 895 46.72 -16.98 8.09
N ALA A 896 46.07 -18.13 8.30
CA ALA A 896 45.28 -18.67 9.42
C ALA A 896 44.63 -17.76 10.48
N VAL A 897 43.35 -18.04 10.72
CA VAL A 897 42.51 -17.55 11.81
C VAL A 897 43.05 -18.00 13.17
N GLN A 898 43.38 -17.06 14.05
CA GLN A 898 43.43 -17.27 15.50
C GLN A 898 42.82 -16.08 16.24
N THR A 899 42.00 -16.41 17.23
CA THR A 899 41.22 -15.57 18.14
C THR A 899 42.06 -14.93 19.24
N SER A 900 41.93 -13.62 19.49
CA SER A 900 42.01 -13.03 20.84
C SER A 900 41.55 -11.56 20.88
N TRP A 901 40.77 -11.21 21.89
CA TRP A 901 40.38 -9.84 22.25
C TRP A 901 41.54 -9.04 22.87
N SER A 902 41.76 -7.78 22.48
CA SER A 902 41.71 -6.60 23.38
C SER A 902 42.40 -5.31 22.84
N ARG A 903 41.65 -4.21 23.02
CA ARG A 903 41.97 -2.78 23.32
C ARG A 903 42.83 -1.89 22.40
N ALA A 904 42.22 -0.78 21.97
CA ALA A 904 42.81 0.41 21.32
C ALA A 904 43.62 1.30 22.29
N PRO A 905 44.58 2.12 21.80
CA PRO A 905 44.33 3.56 21.52
C PRO A 905 45.12 4.04 20.25
N GLY A 906 44.94 5.22 19.63
CA GLY A 906 44.35 6.51 19.96
C GLY A 906 44.40 7.44 18.73
N ALA A 907 43.73 8.59 18.81
CA ALA A 907 43.47 9.61 17.77
C ALA A 907 44.74 10.16 17.08
N SER A 908 44.70 10.75 15.88
CA SER A 908 44.17 12.11 15.62
C SER A 908 44.33 12.50 14.11
N PRO A 909 44.07 13.74 13.62
CA PRO A 909 43.04 14.02 12.60
C PRO A 909 43.48 15.04 11.50
N ARG A 910 42.62 15.39 10.53
CA ARG A 910 42.58 16.62 9.69
C ARG A 910 41.72 16.33 8.45
N GLU A 911 40.86 17.18 7.89
CA GLU A 911 40.39 18.55 8.17
C GLU A 911 39.13 18.78 7.32
N ARG A 912 38.24 19.68 7.77
CA ARG A 912 36.90 19.97 7.20
C ARG A 912 36.91 21.16 6.24
N GLY A 913 35.95 21.16 5.30
CA GLY A 913 35.38 22.36 4.65
C GLY A 913 34.10 22.85 5.36
N PRO A 914 33.53 24.02 4.98
CA PRO A 914 33.42 25.20 5.85
C PRO A 914 32.09 25.39 6.61
N ARG A 915 32.18 26.15 7.70
CA ARG A 915 31.15 26.48 8.71
C ARG A 915 30.22 27.65 8.34
N ARG A 916 29.02 27.63 8.93
CA ARG A 916 28.19 28.82 9.27
C ARG A 916 28.10 28.95 10.79
N GLY A 917 28.25 30.17 11.30
CA GLY A 917 28.15 30.50 12.74
C GLY A 917 29.53 30.68 13.38
N GLU A 918 29.76 31.84 14.00
CA GLU A 918 31.04 32.24 14.58
C GLU A 918 31.46 31.28 15.71
N ARG A 919 32.62 30.64 15.55
CA ARG A 919 33.12 29.62 16.49
C ARG A 919 33.55 30.29 17.80
N VAL A 920 32.89 29.95 18.89
CA VAL A 920 33.32 30.35 20.24
C VAL A 920 34.21 29.25 20.85
N ALA A 921 35.46 29.59 21.14
CA ALA A 921 36.44 28.70 21.76
C ALA A 921 36.13 28.44 23.25
N PRO A 922 36.53 27.29 23.82
CA PRO A 922 36.31 27.00 25.24
C PRO A 922 36.94 28.05 26.15
N ARG A 923 36.14 28.58 27.06
CA ARG A 923 36.47 29.73 27.92
C ARG A 923 37.19 29.30 29.20
N ASP A 924 36.98 28.08 29.66
CA ASP A 924 37.63 27.52 30.84
C ASP A 924 38.13 26.07 30.63
N GLY A 925 38.74 25.50 31.69
CA GLY A 925 39.28 24.14 31.66
C GLY A 925 38.22 23.05 31.58
N THR A 926 36.99 23.30 32.02
CA THR A 926 35.88 22.34 31.98
C THR A 926 35.31 22.26 30.56
N GLU A 927 35.02 23.41 29.96
CA GLU A 927 34.59 23.51 28.56
C GLU A 927 35.64 22.93 27.62
N ARG A 928 36.94 23.17 27.85
CA ARG A 928 38.01 22.62 27.00
C ARG A 928 38.02 21.09 27.00
N ARG A 929 37.91 20.48 28.19
CA ARG A 929 37.90 19.02 28.35
C ARG A 929 36.60 18.40 27.81
N LEU A 930 35.47 19.10 27.87
CA LEU A 930 34.22 18.68 27.26
C LEU A 930 34.25 18.80 25.73
N VAL A 931 34.83 19.87 25.18
CA VAL A 931 35.09 20.00 23.74
C VAL A 931 35.93 18.81 23.28
N GLU A 932 36.98 18.42 23.99
CA GLU A 932 37.76 17.21 23.68
C GLU A 932 36.93 15.92 23.71
N CYS A 933 35.98 15.80 24.64
CA CYS A 933 35.06 14.65 24.68
C CYS A 933 34.17 14.61 23.43
N PHE A 934 33.58 15.75 23.06
CA PHE A 934 32.78 15.87 21.84
C PHE A 934 33.63 15.58 20.60
N GLN A 935 34.82 16.16 20.50
CA GLN A 935 35.73 15.94 19.39
C GLN A 935 36.12 14.46 19.24
N GLN A 936 36.33 13.76 20.36
CA GLN A 936 36.72 12.36 20.37
C GLN A 936 35.55 11.41 20.09
N VAL A 937 34.37 11.69 20.64
CA VAL A 937 33.14 10.90 20.40
C VAL A 937 32.67 11.03 18.96
N PHE A 938 32.65 12.25 18.43
CA PHE A 938 32.20 12.53 17.07
C PHE A 938 33.31 12.42 16.02
N ARG A 939 34.58 12.26 16.43
CA ARG A 939 35.77 12.31 15.56
C ARG A 939 35.88 13.60 14.74
N ILE A 940 35.39 14.70 15.29
CA ILE A 940 35.40 16.03 14.68
C ILE A 940 36.45 16.87 15.39
N GLN A 941 37.34 17.57 14.68
CA GLN A 941 38.32 18.45 15.35
C GLN A 941 37.83 19.84 15.64
N ASP A 942 36.76 20.23 14.97
CA ASP A 942 36.34 21.60 14.91
C ASP A 942 34.99 21.74 15.62
N VAL A 943 35.00 21.55 16.94
CA VAL A 943 33.86 21.73 17.85
C VAL A 943 34.04 23.02 18.66
N GLY A 944 33.01 23.86 18.70
CA GLY A 944 32.87 25.05 19.54
C GLY A 944 31.94 24.81 20.73
N ILE A 945 31.90 25.73 21.69
CA ILE A 945 31.16 25.50 22.95
C ILE A 945 29.63 25.51 22.81
N HIS A 946 29.10 26.10 21.74
CA HIS A 946 27.67 26.15 21.44
C HIS A 946 27.24 25.09 20.42
N ASP A 947 28.16 24.23 19.95
CA ASP A 947 27.79 23.16 19.03
C ASP A 947 26.93 22.13 19.77
N ASP A 948 25.72 21.94 19.26
CA ASP A 948 24.72 21.03 19.81
C ASP A 948 25.06 19.57 19.47
N PHE A 949 24.97 18.70 20.46
CA PHE A 949 25.27 17.28 20.34
C PHE A 949 24.48 16.59 19.22
N PHE A 950 23.19 16.89 19.08
CA PHE A 950 22.33 16.27 18.06
C PHE A 950 22.64 16.86 16.68
N ALA A 951 22.91 18.17 16.61
CA ALA A 951 23.35 18.82 15.38
C ALA A 951 24.71 18.29 14.86
N LEU A 952 25.56 17.77 15.75
CA LEU A 952 26.81 17.08 15.40
C LEU A 952 26.61 15.61 14.98
N GLY A 953 25.36 15.14 14.88
CA GLY A 953 25.00 13.77 14.49
C GLY A 953 24.90 12.80 15.65
N GLY A 954 24.61 13.29 16.86
CA GLY A 954 24.56 12.50 18.08
C GLY A 954 23.26 11.72 18.23
N ASP A 955 23.37 10.42 18.50
CA ASP A 955 22.26 9.54 18.85
C ASP A 955 22.40 9.01 20.30
N SER A 956 21.42 8.22 20.76
CA SER A 956 21.38 7.66 22.10
C SER A 956 22.60 6.78 22.44
N LEU A 957 23.21 6.10 21.46
CA LEU A 957 24.39 5.27 21.66
C LEU A 957 25.67 6.13 21.80
N ILE A 958 25.76 7.17 21.00
CA ILE A 958 26.82 8.20 21.07
C ILE A 958 26.71 8.98 22.39
N ALA A 959 25.49 9.25 22.85
CA ALA A 959 25.22 9.97 24.10
C ALA A 959 25.71 9.15 25.29
N LEU A 960 25.44 7.84 25.31
CA LEU A 960 25.95 6.94 26.35
C LEU A 960 27.48 6.86 26.36
N ARG A 961 28.13 6.86 25.19
CA ARG A 961 29.61 6.91 25.10
C ARG A 961 30.17 8.24 25.57
N LEU A 962 29.55 9.35 25.20
CA LEU A 962 29.93 10.68 25.64
C LEU A 962 29.78 10.82 27.15
N LEU A 963 28.67 10.34 27.72
CA LEU A 963 28.43 10.36 29.17
C LEU A 963 29.40 9.46 29.93
N ALA A 964 29.73 8.28 29.39
CA ALA A 964 30.77 7.42 29.94
C ALA A 964 32.14 8.12 29.94
N MET A 965 32.49 8.83 28.86
CA MET A 965 33.75 9.59 28.77
C MET A 965 33.77 10.82 29.68
N ILE A 966 32.65 11.53 29.80
CA ILE A 966 32.51 12.64 30.75
C ILE A 966 32.63 12.11 32.18
N SER A 967 32.01 10.97 32.49
CA SER A 967 32.11 10.33 33.80
C SER A 967 33.55 9.91 34.11
N GLU A 968 34.25 9.30 33.16
CA GLU A 968 35.66 8.90 33.31
C GLU A 968 36.59 10.11 33.51
N ARG A 969 36.38 11.20 32.77
CA ARG A 969 37.26 12.37 32.84
C ARG A 969 36.93 13.28 34.04
N PHE A 970 35.66 13.54 34.32
CA PHE A 970 35.25 14.53 35.33
C PHE A 970 34.87 13.91 36.67
N GLY A 971 34.79 12.59 36.78
CA GLY A 971 34.45 11.89 38.02
C GLY A 971 33.00 12.09 38.48
N GLN A 972 32.14 12.65 37.62
CA GLN A 972 30.72 12.89 37.87
C GLN A 972 29.89 12.10 36.86
N GLN A 973 28.92 11.31 37.33
CA GLN A 973 27.96 10.65 36.44
C GLN A 973 26.86 11.62 36.05
N LEU A 974 26.72 11.86 34.75
CA LEU A 974 25.59 12.55 34.17
C LEU A 974 24.60 11.53 33.59
N ALA A 975 23.32 11.70 33.87
CA ALA A 975 22.26 10.87 33.32
C ALA A 975 21.94 11.25 31.86
N LEU A 976 21.42 10.30 31.07
CA LEU A 976 21.02 10.56 29.68
C LEU A 976 19.99 11.71 29.56
N LYS A 977 19.09 11.83 30.54
CA LYS A 977 18.14 12.95 30.65
C LYS A 977 18.86 14.30 30.70
N GLU A 978 19.99 14.40 31.40
CA GLU A 978 20.75 15.64 31.54
C GLU A 978 21.42 16.05 30.24
N MET A 979 21.98 15.08 29.51
CA MET A 979 22.53 15.25 28.16
C MET A 979 21.45 15.78 27.18
N LEU A 980 20.26 15.17 27.20
CA LEU A 980 19.12 15.61 26.38
C LEU A 980 18.64 17.02 26.72
N THR A 981 18.82 17.49 27.96
CA THR A 981 18.39 18.84 28.41
C THR A 981 19.50 19.89 28.33
N ALA A 982 20.75 19.48 28.15
CA ALA A 982 21.92 20.35 28.06
C ALA A 982 22.84 19.87 26.92
N PRO A 983 22.40 19.93 25.65
CA PRO A 983 23.08 19.25 24.55
C PRO A 983 24.35 19.94 24.03
N THR A 984 24.72 21.12 24.52
CA THR A 984 25.95 21.83 24.11
C THR A 984 27.06 21.70 25.14
N VAL A 985 28.31 21.88 24.73
CA VAL A 985 29.46 21.85 25.63
C VAL A 985 29.35 22.91 26.73
N GLU A 986 28.88 24.12 26.42
CA GLU A 986 28.63 25.16 27.41
C GLU A 986 27.63 24.69 28.48
N LEU A 987 26.51 24.10 28.07
CA LEU A 987 25.46 23.69 29.01
C LEU A 987 25.92 22.50 29.88
N LEU A 988 26.67 21.56 29.31
CA LEU A 988 27.30 20.49 30.08
C LEU A 988 28.40 21.01 31.02
N ALA A 989 29.17 22.02 30.60
CA ALA A 989 30.19 22.62 31.44
C ALA A 989 29.59 23.36 32.64
N ARG A 990 28.45 24.03 32.44
CA ARG A 990 27.67 24.64 33.53
C ARG A 990 27.18 23.59 34.53
N LYS A 991 26.76 22.41 34.06
CA LYS A 991 26.34 21.29 34.91
C LYS A 991 27.50 20.66 35.69
N LEU A 992 28.67 20.50 35.06
CA LEU A 992 29.88 19.96 35.72
C LEU A 992 30.58 20.97 36.62
N GLY A 993 30.43 22.27 36.34
CA GLY A 993 31.16 23.38 36.97
C GLY A 993 30.58 23.92 38.27
N GLY A 994 29.45 23.38 38.75
CA GLY A 994 28.88 23.75 40.05
C GLY A 994 28.65 25.25 40.27
N ARG A 995 28.47 26.04 39.20
CA ARG A 995 28.14 27.46 39.27
C ARG A 995 26.65 27.67 39.05
N GLU A 996 25.99 27.72 40.20
CA GLU A 996 24.61 28.12 40.53
C GLU A 996 23.43 27.45 39.80
N GLU A 997 22.67 26.76 40.66
CA GLU A 997 21.27 26.32 40.61
C GLU A 997 20.53 26.60 39.29
N ALA A 998 20.30 25.52 38.53
CA ALA A 998 19.10 25.45 37.71
C ALA A 998 17.90 25.69 38.65
N PRO A 999 16.95 26.57 38.30
CA PRO A 999 15.80 26.82 39.16
C PRO A 999 15.17 25.47 39.50
N SER A 1000 14.99 25.19 40.80
CA SER A 1000 14.35 23.95 41.23
C SER A 1000 12.93 23.97 40.66
N LEU A 1001 12.71 23.22 39.59
CA LEU A 1001 11.39 23.11 38.99
C LEU A 1001 10.45 22.52 40.05
N PRO A 1002 9.20 22.98 40.11
CA PRO A 1002 8.22 22.38 41.00
C PRO A 1002 8.13 20.86 40.77
N PRO A 1003 7.86 20.05 41.81
CA PRO A 1003 7.75 18.61 41.67
C PRO A 1003 6.72 18.20 40.62
N GLY A 1004 7.07 17.28 39.73
CA GLY A 1004 6.23 16.88 38.60
C GLY A 1004 6.24 17.84 37.39
N VAL A 1005 7.19 18.79 37.33
CA VAL A 1005 7.37 19.68 36.16
C VAL A 1005 8.70 19.42 35.46
N ALA A 1006 8.66 19.24 34.14
CA ALA A 1006 9.82 19.10 33.28
C ALA A 1006 9.95 20.32 32.35
N LEU A 1007 11.19 20.80 32.16
CA LEU A 1007 11.51 21.78 31.12
C LEU A 1007 11.71 21.03 29.79
N LEU A 1008 10.86 21.29 28.80
CA LEU A 1008 10.98 20.72 27.46
C LEU A 1008 11.95 21.52 26.58
N GLN A 1009 11.89 22.83 26.70
CA GLN A 1009 12.66 23.78 25.90
C GLN A 1009 12.85 25.09 26.68
N GLN A 1010 14.06 25.63 26.69
CA GLN A 1010 14.34 26.96 27.21
C GLN A 1010 14.32 27.97 26.07
N GLY A 1011 13.60 29.07 26.24
CA GLY A 1011 13.55 30.17 25.27
C GLY A 1011 13.39 31.53 25.95
N SER A 1012 13.55 32.61 25.20
CA SER A 1012 13.46 33.99 25.69
C SER A 1012 12.21 34.75 25.22
N ARG A 1013 11.35 34.14 24.39
CA ARG A 1013 10.25 34.81 23.71
C ARG A 1013 8.90 34.59 24.39
N GLY A 1014 8.26 35.69 24.80
CA GLY A 1014 6.87 35.70 25.28
C GLY A 1014 6.60 34.87 26.54
N PRO A 1015 5.32 34.70 26.95
CA PRO A 1015 4.96 33.80 28.03
C PRO A 1015 5.26 32.32 27.66
N PRO A 1016 5.65 31.48 28.63
CA PRO A 1016 5.91 30.07 28.41
C PRO A 1016 4.66 29.25 28.00
N LEU A 1017 4.91 28.17 27.27
CA LEU A 1017 3.93 27.12 26.97
C LEU A 1017 3.90 26.11 28.11
N PHE A 1018 2.70 25.70 28.53
CA PHE A 1018 2.51 24.66 29.53
C PHE A 1018 1.76 23.47 28.93
N PHE A 1019 2.43 22.32 28.90
CA PHE A 1019 1.89 21.06 28.42
C PHE A 1019 1.43 20.18 29.59
N VAL A 1020 0.32 19.45 29.42
CA VAL A 1020 -0.11 18.43 30.39
C VAL A 1020 -0.07 17.04 29.77
N HIS A 1021 0.51 16.08 30.48
CA HIS A 1021 0.68 14.69 30.03
C HIS A 1021 -0.59 14.02 29.49
N ALA A 1022 -0.41 13.05 28.59
CA ALA A 1022 -1.47 12.14 28.15
C ALA A 1022 -1.76 11.05 29.21
N ALA A 1023 -2.64 10.09 28.91
CA ALA A 1023 -3.11 9.09 29.89
C ALA A 1023 -1.95 8.31 30.56
N GLY A 1024 -0.86 8.04 29.84
CA GLY A 1024 0.34 7.34 30.35
C GLY A 1024 1.22 8.15 31.31
N GLY A 1025 0.88 9.41 31.62
CA GLY A 1025 1.56 10.22 32.64
C GLY A 1025 2.85 10.92 32.22
N GLN A 1026 3.48 10.50 31.12
CA GLN A 1026 4.68 11.13 30.58
C GLN A 1026 4.31 12.31 29.66
N ALA A 1027 5.19 13.31 29.57
CA ALA A 1027 4.97 14.48 28.73
C ALA A 1027 6.17 14.83 27.83
N VAL A 1028 7.22 13.99 27.81
CA VAL A 1028 8.45 14.25 27.05
C VAL A 1028 8.23 14.29 25.54
N PHE A 1029 7.22 13.59 25.03
CA PHE A 1029 6.89 13.53 23.61
C PHE A 1029 6.41 14.89 23.04
N TYR A 1030 6.06 15.87 23.89
CA TYR A 1030 5.72 17.22 23.44
C TYR A 1030 6.92 18.05 22.98
N ARG A 1031 8.17 17.57 23.13
CA ARG A 1031 9.35 18.36 22.78
C ARG A 1031 9.38 18.78 21.31
N GLU A 1032 9.12 17.85 20.39
CA GLU A 1032 9.06 18.14 18.96
C GLU A 1032 7.95 19.16 18.65
N LEU A 1033 6.79 18.99 19.28
CA LEU A 1033 5.68 19.93 19.13
C LEU A 1033 6.03 21.33 19.68
N ALA A 1034 6.67 21.44 20.84
CA ALA A 1034 7.10 22.71 21.41
C ALA A 1034 8.08 23.46 20.49
N GLN A 1035 9.04 22.74 19.90
CA GLN A 1035 9.97 23.27 18.91
C GLN A 1035 9.25 23.75 17.64
N ALA A 1036 8.27 22.98 17.18
CA ALA A 1036 7.46 23.32 16.01
C ALA A 1036 6.54 24.53 16.24
N ILE A 1037 6.11 24.78 17.48
CA ILE A 1037 5.31 25.96 17.84
C ILE A 1037 6.17 27.23 17.84
N ASP A 1038 7.25 27.25 18.63
CA ASP A 1038 8.14 28.41 18.73
C ASP A 1038 9.45 27.99 19.40
N VAL A 1039 10.50 27.74 18.61
CA VAL A 1039 11.83 27.28 19.10
C VAL A 1039 12.47 28.24 20.11
N ASP A 1040 12.10 29.52 20.08
CA ASP A 1040 12.65 30.55 20.97
C ASP A 1040 11.78 30.82 22.20
N ARG A 1041 10.70 30.06 22.43
CA ARG A 1041 9.79 30.20 23.59
C ARG A 1041 10.09 29.14 24.65
N THR A 1042 9.97 29.50 25.92
CA THR A 1042 10.12 28.50 27.00
C THR A 1042 8.90 27.57 27.02
N ALA A 1043 9.13 26.26 27.18
CA ALA A 1043 8.07 25.26 27.28
C ALA A 1043 8.29 24.33 28.48
N TYR A 1044 7.28 24.23 29.33
CA TYR A 1044 7.21 23.32 30.48
C TYR A 1044 6.16 22.24 30.25
N ALA A 1045 6.33 21.10 30.91
CA ALA A 1045 5.36 20.02 30.89
C ALA A 1045 5.11 19.45 32.29
N PHE A 1046 3.85 19.18 32.60
CA PHE A 1046 3.43 18.48 33.81
C PHE A 1046 3.45 16.98 33.57
N GLU A 1047 4.21 16.26 34.38
CA GLU A 1047 4.27 14.79 34.43
C GLU A 1047 3.45 14.27 35.62
N ALA A 1048 2.84 13.09 35.46
CA ALA A 1048 2.08 12.48 36.54
C ALA A 1048 3.00 12.11 37.71
N ARG A 1049 2.67 12.65 38.89
CA ARG A 1049 3.43 12.43 40.14
C ARG A 1049 3.63 10.94 40.48
N GLY A 1050 2.70 10.06 40.11
CA GLY A 1050 2.79 8.60 40.36
C GLY A 1050 3.81 7.83 39.51
N LEU A 1051 4.52 8.48 38.59
CA LEU A 1051 5.64 7.85 37.85
C LEU A 1051 6.93 7.82 38.69
N GLU A 1052 7.07 8.73 39.65
CA GLU A 1052 8.17 8.74 40.61
C GLU A 1052 7.93 7.71 41.73
N ALA A 1053 9.00 7.14 42.30
CA ALA A 1053 8.89 6.06 43.30
C ALA A 1053 8.05 6.41 44.53
N ASP A 1054 8.15 7.68 44.96
CA ASP A 1054 7.54 8.19 46.19
C ASP A 1054 6.50 9.29 45.90
N GLY A 1055 6.10 9.47 44.64
CA GLY A 1055 5.20 10.55 44.25
C GLY A 1055 3.73 10.21 44.51
N PRO A 1056 2.93 11.14 45.07
CA PRO A 1056 1.51 10.90 45.32
C PRO A 1056 0.75 10.72 44.00
N LEU A 1057 -0.04 9.65 43.89
CA LEU A 1057 -0.90 9.42 42.73
C LEU A 1057 -2.17 10.28 42.83
N HIS A 1058 -2.37 11.19 41.88
CA HIS A 1058 -3.62 11.94 41.78
C HIS A 1058 -4.70 11.09 41.11
N THR A 1059 -5.88 11.03 41.71
CA THR A 1059 -6.98 10.13 41.28
C THR A 1059 -8.19 10.87 40.70
N SER A 1060 -8.15 12.20 40.58
CA SER A 1060 -9.21 13.01 39.96
C SER A 1060 -8.62 14.16 39.14
N VAL A 1061 -9.35 14.60 38.10
CA VAL A 1061 -8.97 15.77 37.28
C VAL A 1061 -8.84 17.02 38.15
N ASP A 1062 -9.71 17.19 39.14
CA ASP A 1062 -9.67 18.32 40.08
C ASP A 1062 -8.39 18.34 40.93
N ALA A 1063 -7.94 17.17 41.41
CA ALA A 1063 -6.70 17.06 42.17
C ALA A 1063 -5.48 17.38 41.31
N MET A 1064 -5.47 16.90 40.06
CA MET A 1064 -4.40 17.20 39.09
C MET A 1064 -4.37 18.68 38.73
N ALA A 1065 -5.52 19.27 38.37
CA ALA A 1065 -5.60 20.69 38.05
C ALA A 1065 -5.14 21.57 39.22
N THR A 1066 -5.46 21.20 40.47
CA THR A 1066 -4.99 21.91 41.67
C THR A 1066 -3.46 21.88 41.77
N ALA A 1067 -2.86 20.69 41.70
CA ALA A 1067 -1.40 20.52 41.80
C ALA A 1067 -0.65 21.20 40.63
N TYR A 1068 -1.18 21.09 39.40
CA TYR A 1068 -0.56 21.68 38.22
C TYR A 1068 -0.71 23.20 38.18
N LEU A 1069 -1.80 23.76 38.71
CA LEU A 1069 -1.92 25.21 38.90
C LEU A 1069 -0.93 25.76 39.93
N GLU A 1070 -0.64 25.02 41.00
CA GLU A 1070 0.40 25.40 41.97
C GLU A 1070 1.78 25.43 41.31
N GLY A 1071 2.13 24.39 40.54
CA GLY A 1071 3.39 24.34 39.78
C GLY A 1071 3.47 25.41 38.69
N LEU A 1072 2.37 25.65 37.98
CA LEU A 1072 2.26 26.71 36.98
C LEU A 1072 2.48 28.09 37.59
N ARG A 1073 1.87 28.38 38.75
CA ARG A 1073 2.02 29.69 39.43
C ARG A 1073 3.41 29.89 40.01
N ALA A 1074 4.08 28.82 40.44
CA ALA A 1074 5.47 28.89 40.88
C ALA A 1074 6.43 29.29 39.74
N LEU A 1075 6.10 28.91 38.49
CA LEU A 1075 6.88 29.25 37.31
C LEU A 1075 6.44 30.56 36.65
N GLN A 1076 5.15 30.86 36.69
CA GLN A 1076 4.56 32.07 36.13
C GLN A 1076 3.43 32.59 37.07
N PRO A 1077 3.76 33.52 37.98
CA PRO A 1077 2.81 34.02 38.98
C PRO A 1077 1.60 34.78 38.43
N ALA A 1078 1.68 35.32 37.20
CA ALA A 1078 0.58 36.05 36.56
C ALA A 1078 0.48 35.70 35.06
N GLY A 1079 -0.75 35.66 34.53
CA GLY A 1079 -1.02 35.44 33.11
C GLY A 1079 -0.44 36.52 32.17
N PRO A 1080 -0.52 36.32 30.84
CA PRO A 1080 -1.36 35.34 30.15
C PRO A 1080 -0.81 33.91 30.15
N TYR A 1081 -1.71 32.92 30.25
CA TYR A 1081 -1.35 31.50 30.29
C TYR A 1081 -1.64 30.78 28.96
N LEU A 1082 -0.67 29.99 28.50
CA LEU A 1082 -0.76 29.20 27.26
C LEU A 1082 -0.76 27.70 27.59
N LEU A 1083 -1.92 27.06 27.51
CA LEU A 1083 -2.12 25.68 27.94
C LEU A 1083 -2.40 24.74 26.77
N VAL A 1084 -1.71 23.60 26.72
CA VAL A 1084 -1.86 22.57 25.69
C VAL A 1084 -1.92 21.19 26.35
N GLY A 1085 -2.90 20.35 25.99
CA GLY A 1085 -3.02 18.98 26.52
C GLY A 1085 -3.57 18.02 25.48
N ALA A 1086 -3.00 16.83 25.38
CA ALA A 1086 -3.44 15.78 24.46
C ALA A 1086 -4.13 14.63 25.18
N SER A 1087 -5.08 13.99 24.52
CA SER A 1087 -5.82 12.86 25.08
C SER A 1087 -6.42 13.25 26.44
N PHE A 1088 -6.22 12.43 27.48
CA PHE A 1088 -6.53 12.75 28.87
C PHE A 1088 -6.10 14.16 29.32
N GLY A 1089 -4.90 14.61 28.94
CA GLY A 1089 -4.34 15.90 29.35
C GLY A 1089 -5.16 17.10 28.91
N GLY A 1090 -5.95 16.95 27.82
CA GLY A 1090 -6.89 17.96 27.37
C GLY A 1090 -7.98 18.30 28.40
N ALA A 1091 -8.50 17.30 29.11
CA ALA A 1091 -9.51 17.52 30.15
C ALA A 1091 -8.92 18.27 31.36
N VAL A 1092 -7.65 18.03 31.67
CA VAL A 1092 -6.95 18.72 32.75
C VAL A 1092 -6.66 20.17 32.38
N VAL A 1093 -6.16 20.46 31.18
CA VAL A 1093 -5.95 21.86 30.74
C VAL A 1093 -7.24 22.64 30.64
N TYR A 1094 -8.35 22.00 30.28
CA TYR A 1094 -9.69 22.61 30.31
C TYR A 1094 -10.04 23.08 31.73
N GLU A 1095 -9.88 22.21 32.74
CA GLU A 1095 -10.18 22.58 34.14
C GLU A 1095 -9.22 23.65 34.68
N MET A 1096 -7.93 23.56 34.34
CA MET A 1096 -6.94 24.59 34.68
C MET A 1096 -7.31 25.95 34.11
N ALA A 1097 -7.60 26.01 32.80
CA ALA A 1097 -8.00 27.24 32.11
C ALA A 1097 -9.26 27.84 32.74
N ARG A 1098 -10.29 27.02 33.00
CA ARG A 1098 -11.54 27.47 33.62
C ARG A 1098 -11.31 28.14 34.97
N ARG A 1099 -10.49 27.53 35.84
CA ARG A 1099 -10.17 28.08 37.17
C ARG A 1099 -9.37 29.39 37.07
N LEU A 1100 -8.38 29.44 36.20
CA LEU A 1100 -7.59 30.66 35.96
C LEU A 1100 -8.47 31.82 35.47
N MET A 1101 -9.43 31.54 34.58
CA MET A 1101 -10.35 32.56 34.07
C MET A 1101 -11.34 33.05 35.14
N VAL A 1102 -11.84 32.16 36.00
CA VAL A 1102 -12.67 32.55 37.16
C VAL A 1102 -11.90 33.44 38.13
N GLU A 1103 -10.59 33.24 38.27
CA GLU A 1103 -9.70 34.08 39.07
C GLU A 1103 -9.30 35.40 38.37
N GLY A 1104 -9.76 35.62 37.13
CA GLY A 1104 -9.52 36.85 36.36
C GLY A 1104 -8.22 36.86 35.55
N HIS A 1105 -7.56 35.72 35.36
CA HIS A 1105 -6.38 35.62 34.51
C HIS A 1105 -6.75 35.40 33.03
N GLU A 1106 -5.96 35.98 32.12
CA GLU A 1106 -6.09 35.72 30.69
C GLU A 1106 -5.50 34.36 30.29
N VAL A 1107 -6.25 33.59 29.50
CA VAL A 1107 -5.82 32.31 28.93
C VAL A 1107 -5.99 32.37 27.41
N PRO A 1108 -5.08 33.05 26.68
CA PRO A 1108 -5.22 33.24 25.23
C PRO A 1108 -5.11 31.94 24.41
N LEU A 1109 -4.50 30.89 24.97
CA LEU A 1109 -4.46 29.56 24.36
C LEU A 1109 -4.89 28.50 25.37
N CYS A 1110 -5.99 27.80 25.07
CA CYS A 1110 -6.38 26.54 25.70
C CYS A 1110 -6.62 25.51 24.60
N ALA A 1111 -5.62 24.66 24.34
CA ALA A 1111 -5.64 23.69 23.25
C ALA A 1111 -5.81 22.25 23.77
N MET A 1112 -6.87 21.60 23.31
CA MET A 1112 -7.20 20.20 23.56
C MET A 1112 -6.90 19.39 22.29
N LEU A 1113 -5.92 18.49 22.36
CA LEU A 1113 -5.49 17.66 21.23
C LEU A 1113 -6.11 16.26 21.37
N ASP A 1114 -6.97 15.88 20.44
CA ASP A 1114 -7.64 14.58 20.34
C ASP A 1114 -8.16 14.06 21.69
N THR A 1115 -8.84 14.95 22.42
CA THR A 1115 -9.28 14.70 23.79
C THR A 1115 -10.64 14.00 23.82
N PRO A 1116 -10.75 12.80 24.42
CA PRO A 1116 -12.01 12.07 24.50
C PRO A 1116 -12.97 12.71 25.52
N GLY A 1117 -14.28 12.59 25.28
CA GLY A 1117 -15.30 13.04 26.21
C GLY A 1117 -15.48 12.10 27.41
N PRO A 1118 -15.89 12.59 28.59
CA PRO A 1118 -16.12 11.75 29.78
C PRO A 1118 -17.09 10.56 29.55
N GLY A 1119 -18.09 10.73 28.68
CA GLY A 1119 -19.06 9.69 28.32
C GLY A 1119 -18.57 8.67 27.28
N ASP A 1120 -17.56 8.99 26.48
CA ASP A 1120 -17.02 8.13 25.43
C ASP A 1120 -16.21 6.95 26.02
N VAL A 1121 -15.60 7.17 27.19
CA VAL A 1121 -14.77 6.17 27.88
C VAL A 1121 -15.62 5.01 28.45
N GLN A 1122 -16.93 5.21 28.70
CA GLN A 1122 -17.84 4.13 29.10
C GLN A 1122 -18.14 3.15 27.96
N LYS A 1123 -18.19 3.64 26.70
CA LYS A 1123 -18.45 2.80 25.51
C LYS A 1123 -17.22 1.97 25.12
N ALA A 1124 -16.01 2.46 25.39
CA ALA A 1124 -14.76 1.79 25.02
C ALA A 1124 -14.51 0.44 25.73
N ARG A 1125 -15.10 0.19 26.92
CA ARG A 1125 -14.87 -1.06 27.66
C ARG A 1125 -15.67 -2.28 27.17
N ALA A 1126 -16.65 -2.10 26.29
CA ALA A 1126 -17.37 -3.22 25.67
C ALA A 1126 -16.50 -3.99 24.63
N GLY A 1127 -15.37 -3.40 24.20
CA GLY A 1127 -14.51 -3.95 23.14
C GLY A 1127 -13.11 -4.39 23.58
N GLY A 1128 -12.80 -4.46 24.89
CA GLY A 1128 -11.49 -4.96 25.36
C GLY A 1128 -10.30 -4.17 24.81
N VAL A 1129 -10.16 -2.89 25.20
CA VAL A 1129 -8.97 -2.08 24.87
C VAL A 1129 -7.75 -2.66 25.60
N GLY A 1130 -6.97 -3.48 24.89
CA GLY A 1130 -5.61 -3.84 25.28
C GLY A 1130 -4.66 -2.66 25.10
N LEU A 1131 -3.59 -2.63 25.90
CA LEU A 1131 -2.53 -1.63 25.89
C LEU A 1131 -1.82 -1.57 24.51
N ALA A 1132 -2.39 -0.84 23.56
CA ALA A 1132 -1.75 -0.57 22.28
C ALA A 1132 -0.73 0.57 22.46
N GLY A 1133 0.52 0.19 22.69
CA GLY A 1133 1.65 1.10 22.85
C GLY A 1133 2.56 0.72 24.02
N GLU A 1134 2.97 -0.54 24.14
CA GLU A 1134 4.05 -0.90 25.06
C GLU A 1134 5.38 -0.39 24.50
N PRO A 1135 6.13 0.49 25.20
CA PRO A 1135 7.53 0.70 24.89
C PRO A 1135 8.29 -0.59 25.21
N ALA A 1136 8.79 -1.26 24.17
CA ALA A 1136 9.46 -2.57 24.21
C ALA A 1136 10.82 -2.60 24.98
N ALA A 1137 11.02 -1.72 25.97
CA ALA A 1137 12.28 -1.58 26.72
C ALA A 1137 12.11 -0.99 28.14
N MET A 1138 10.96 -1.14 28.81
CA MET A 1138 10.79 -0.70 30.20
C MET A 1138 11.13 -1.81 31.20
N ASP A 1139 11.73 -1.43 32.34
CA ASP A 1139 11.89 -2.37 33.45
C ASP A 1139 10.50 -2.74 34.06
N PRO A 1140 10.35 -3.92 34.69
CA PRO A 1140 9.06 -4.38 35.22
C PRO A 1140 8.44 -3.47 36.29
N GLU A 1141 9.24 -2.68 37.01
CA GLU A 1141 8.75 -1.76 38.03
C GLU A 1141 8.21 -0.47 37.41
N GLN A 1142 8.91 0.08 36.41
CA GLN A 1142 8.45 1.19 35.60
C GLN A 1142 7.17 0.85 34.84
N GLN A 1143 7.07 -0.36 34.29
CA GLN A 1143 5.86 -0.83 33.62
C GLN A 1143 4.67 -0.90 34.58
N ARG A 1144 4.86 -1.42 35.81
CA ARG A 1144 3.81 -1.43 36.85
C ARG A 1144 3.34 -0.02 37.22
N ARG A 1145 4.26 0.92 37.38
CA ARG A 1145 3.92 2.32 37.69
C ARG A 1145 3.18 3.00 36.54
N TYR A 1146 3.64 2.81 35.31
CA TYR A 1146 2.98 3.31 34.11
C TYR A 1146 1.53 2.82 34.03
N VAL A 1147 1.29 1.52 34.20
CA VAL A 1147 -0.06 0.93 34.21
C VAL A 1147 -0.92 1.53 35.32
N THR A 1148 -0.36 1.67 36.53
CA THR A 1148 -1.07 2.26 37.69
C THR A 1148 -1.50 3.70 37.43
N VAL A 1149 -0.60 4.51 36.87
CA VAL A 1149 -0.87 5.91 36.49
C VAL A 1149 -1.91 5.98 35.39
N TRP A 1150 -1.79 5.13 34.37
CA TRP A 1150 -2.73 5.07 33.27
C TRP A 1150 -4.15 4.70 33.75
N GLU A 1151 -4.28 3.67 34.59
CA GLU A 1151 -5.58 3.27 35.16
C GLU A 1151 -6.20 4.37 36.01
N ALA A 1152 -5.40 5.06 36.83
CA ALA A 1152 -5.86 6.18 37.65
C ALA A 1152 -6.34 7.36 36.79
N ASN A 1153 -5.59 7.74 35.75
CA ASN A 1153 -5.96 8.82 34.84
C ASN A 1153 -7.23 8.49 34.04
N MET A 1154 -7.35 7.26 33.54
CA MET A 1154 -8.55 6.82 32.84
C MET A 1154 -9.77 6.76 33.76
N THR A 1155 -9.58 6.41 35.03
CA THR A 1155 -10.65 6.44 36.05
C THR A 1155 -11.05 7.88 36.37
N ALA A 1156 -10.08 8.77 36.59
CA ALA A 1156 -10.30 10.19 36.81
C ALA A 1156 -11.12 10.82 35.67
N LEU A 1157 -10.82 10.46 34.41
CA LEU A 1157 -11.55 10.97 33.26
C LEU A 1157 -13.00 10.48 33.19
N ARG A 1158 -13.27 9.23 33.58
CA ARG A 1158 -14.62 8.66 33.63
C ARG A 1158 -15.50 9.33 34.67
N GLU A 1159 -14.91 9.68 35.82
CA GLU A 1159 -15.63 10.30 36.94
C GLU A 1159 -15.74 11.82 36.79
N TYR A 1160 -14.90 12.42 35.94
CA TYR A 1160 -14.89 13.85 35.71
C TYR A 1160 -16.16 14.32 35.02
N ARG A 1161 -16.93 15.16 35.71
CA ARG A 1161 -18.07 15.88 35.13
C ARG A 1161 -17.59 17.23 34.68
N MET A 1162 -17.44 17.40 33.37
CA MET A 1162 -16.92 18.62 32.79
C MET A 1162 -17.82 19.84 33.13
N PRO A 1163 -17.36 20.80 33.95
CA PRO A 1163 -18.14 21.98 34.31
C PRO A 1163 -18.20 22.97 33.14
N ARG A 1164 -19.24 23.81 33.10
CA ARG A 1164 -19.39 24.82 32.04
C ARG A 1164 -18.19 25.77 31.97
N PHE A 1165 -17.64 25.96 30.76
CA PHE A 1165 -16.56 26.93 30.50
C PHE A 1165 -17.13 28.26 30.02
N GLU A 1166 -17.04 29.32 30.83
CA GLU A 1166 -17.64 30.63 30.53
C GLU A 1166 -16.59 31.65 30.06
N GLY A 1167 -16.79 32.23 28.87
CA GLY A 1167 -15.86 33.19 28.27
C GLY A 1167 -14.59 32.55 27.69
N GLY A 1168 -13.94 33.19 26.71
CA GLY A 1168 -12.70 32.71 26.09
C GLY A 1168 -12.87 31.93 24.77
N THR A 1169 -11.76 31.39 24.25
CA THR A 1169 -11.72 30.54 23.06
C THR A 1169 -11.04 29.21 23.39
N LEU A 1170 -11.73 28.10 23.10
CA LEU A 1170 -11.19 26.76 23.24
C LEU A 1170 -10.78 26.23 21.87
N GLN A 1171 -9.56 25.72 21.75
CA GLN A 1171 -9.00 25.18 20.51
C GLN A 1171 -8.99 23.65 20.60
N PHE A 1172 -9.76 22.99 19.75
CA PHE A 1172 -9.86 21.54 19.73
C PHE A 1172 -9.24 21.00 18.44
N PHE A 1173 -8.11 20.33 18.54
CA PHE A 1173 -7.43 19.72 17.40
C PHE A 1173 -7.71 18.22 17.37
N ARG A 1174 -8.29 17.71 16.28
CA ARG A 1174 -8.69 16.30 16.14
C ARG A 1174 -7.74 15.57 15.19
N ALA A 1175 -7.36 14.34 15.52
CA ALA A 1175 -6.63 13.49 14.58
C ALA A 1175 -7.51 13.10 13.37
N ALA A 1176 -6.93 13.07 12.17
CA ALA A 1176 -7.65 12.75 10.93
C ALA A 1176 -7.98 11.26 10.81
N THR A 1177 -7.14 10.40 11.38
CA THR A 1177 -7.25 8.95 11.33
C THR A 1177 -7.70 8.43 12.70
N VAL A 1178 -8.76 7.62 12.73
CA VAL A 1178 -9.23 6.97 13.96
C VAL A 1178 -8.50 5.64 14.09
N ILE A 1179 -7.87 5.38 15.24
CA ILE A 1179 -7.39 4.04 15.57
C ILE A 1179 -8.62 3.14 15.72
N GLU A 1180 -8.69 2.03 14.99
CA GLU A 1180 -9.71 1.00 15.21
C GLU A 1180 -9.80 0.74 16.73
N HIS A 1181 -10.99 0.63 17.31
CA HIS A 1181 -11.27 0.46 18.76
C HIS A 1181 -11.49 1.74 19.60
N MET A 1182 -11.28 2.95 19.10
CA MET A 1182 -11.83 4.17 19.72
C MET A 1182 -13.20 4.51 19.11
N PRO A 1183 -14.25 4.80 19.91
CA PRO A 1183 -15.52 5.24 19.34
C PRO A 1183 -15.27 6.50 18.51
N ARG A 1184 -15.91 6.60 17.32
CA ARG A 1184 -15.96 7.87 16.58
C ARG A 1184 -16.37 8.94 17.60
N HIS A 1185 -15.55 9.97 17.80
CA HIS A 1185 -15.91 11.11 18.66
C HIS A 1185 -17.13 11.81 18.04
N VAL A 1186 -18.32 11.28 18.34
CA VAL A 1186 -19.62 11.78 17.91
C VAL A 1186 -19.87 13.04 18.72
N GLU A 1187 -19.67 14.18 18.05
CA GLU A 1187 -20.04 15.54 18.46
C GLU A 1187 -19.43 16.00 19.81
N LEU A 1188 -18.97 17.25 19.89
CA LEU A 1188 -18.51 17.84 21.18
C LEU A 1188 -19.70 18.11 22.13
N GLU A 1189 -20.77 17.29 22.07
CA GLU A 1189 -21.98 17.37 22.89
C GLU A 1189 -21.67 17.24 24.39
N TRP A 1190 -20.59 16.56 24.74
CA TRP A 1190 -20.09 16.47 26.11
C TRP A 1190 -19.45 17.78 26.61
N LEU A 1191 -19.12 18.70 25.71
CA LEU A 1191 -18.48 19.97 26.03
C LEU A 1191 -19.56 21.05 26.20
N ASP A 1192 -20.10 21.15 27.41
CA ASP A 1192 -20.98 22.26 27.81
C ASP A 1192 -20.14 23.54 27.96
N SER A 1193 -20.18 24.42 26.95
CA SER A 1193 -19.30 25.59 26.85
C SER A 1193 -20.10 26.86 26.53
N GLY A 1194 -19.91 27.90 27.33
CA GLY A 1194 -20.24 29.29 26.99
C GLY A 1194 -19.12 30.01 26.22
N ALA A 1195 -18.01 29.34 25.91
CA ALA A 1195 -16.87 29.84 25.13
C ALA A 1195 -16.97 29.49 23.64
N VAL A 1196 -16.21 30.23 22.82
CA VAL A 1196 -16.08 29.93 21.38
C VAL A 1196 -15.18 28.70 21.20
N VAL A 1197 -15.75 27.60 20.73
CA VAL A 1197 -15.00 26.37 20.44
C VAL A 1197 -14.60 26.36 18.96
N ARG A 1198 -13.30 26.32 18.68
CA ARG A 1198 -12.75 26.15 17.33
C ARG A 1198 -12.26 24.73 17.18
N VAL A 1199 -12.71 24.03 16.14
CA VAL A 1199 -12.34 22.65 15.88
C VAL A 1199 -11.53 22.58 14.60
N GLU A 1200 -10.36 21.98 14.66
CA GLU A 1200 -9.48 21.78 13.52
C GLU A 1200 -9.05 20.32 13.40
N THR A 1201 -9.11 19.76 12.20
CA THR A 1201 -8.58 18.41 11.93
C THR A 1201 -7.11 18.49 11.50
N VAL A 1202 -6.30 17.60 12.06
CA VAL A 1202 -4.85 17.50 11.89
C VAL A 1202 -4.52 16.12 11.31
N PRO A 1203 -3.65 16.00 10.28
CA PRO A 1203 -3.21 14.71 9.76
C PRO A 1203 -2.55 13.82 10.84
N GLY A 1204 -2.66 12.50 10.66
CA GLY A 1204 -2.20 11.51 11.64
C GLY A 1204 -3.33 10.89 12.45
N ASP A 1205 -2.95 9.92 13.28
CA ASP A 1205 -3.78 9.30 14.32
C ASP A 1205 -3.50 9.91 15.71
N HIS A 1206 -4.12 9.34 16.75
CA HIS A 1206 -4.00 9.77 18.15
C HIS A 1206 -2.56 9.93 18.64
N LEU A 1207 -1.61 9.14 18.12
CA LEU A 1207 -0.21 9.16 18.54
C LEU A 1207 0.65 9.94 17.54
N SER A 1208 0.51 9.67 16.25
CA SER A 1208 1.33 10.23 15.18
C SER A 1208 1.04 11.70 14.90
N MET A 1209 -0.08 12.27 15.38
CA MET A 1209 -0.34 13.72 15.26
C MET A 1209 0.64 14.60 16.07
N LEU A 1210 1.36 14.00 17.03
CA LEU A 1210 2.30 14.70 17.92
C LEU A 1210 3.77 14.49 17.55
N THR A 1211 4.08 13.76 16.47
CA THR A 1211 5.46 13.42 16.06
C THR A 1211 5.73 13.73 14.58
N GLY A 1212 6.98 13.98 14.21
CA GLY A 1212 7.42 14.08 12.80
C GLY A 1212 6.75 15.22 12.02
N GLU A 1213 6.41 14.99 10.75
CA GLU A 1213 5.82 16.03 9.88
C GLU A 1213 4.44 16.52 10.36
N ASN A 1214 3.66 15.66 11.03
CA ASN A 1214 2.37 16.06 11.60
C ASN A 1214 2.55 17.02 12.79
N ALA A 1215 3.58 16.80 13.63
CA ALA A 1215 3.93 17.74 14.70
C ALA A 1215 4.33 19.11 14.15
N ALA A 1216 5.06 19.15 13.03
CA ALA A 1216 5.40 20.40 12.36
C ALA A 1216 4.15 21.14 11.87
N GLY A 1217 3.21 20.43 11.25
CA GLY A 1217 1.93 21.00 10.80
C GLY A 1217 1.03 21.48 11.94
N LEU A 1218 0.94 20.71 13.03
CA LEU A 1218 0.21 21.09 14.24
C LEU A 1218 0.86 22.27 14.96
N GLY A 1219 2.18 22.25 15.07
CA GLY A 1219 2.96 23.33 15.68
C GLY A 1219 2.76 24.66 14.96
N ALA A 1220 2.77 24.66 13.63
CA ALA A 1220 2.51 25.87 12.84
C ALA A 1220 1.11 26.46 13.09
N ARG A 1221 0.09 25.62 13.29
CA ARG A 1221 -1.29 26.06 13.61
C ARG A 1221 -1.37 26.64 15.01
N LEU A 1222 -0.77 25.96 15.99
CA LEU A 1222 -0.70 26.45 17.37
C LEU A 1222 0.12 27.74 17.48
N ALA A 1223 1.19 27.88 16.70
CA ALA A 1223 2.00 29.09 16.60
C ALA A 1223 1.19 30.30 16.12
N ALA A 1224 0.27 30.10 15.17
CA ALA A 1224 -0.61 31.14 14.65
C ALA A 1224 -1.66 31.64 15.67
N LEU A 1225 -1.82 30.93 16.79
CA LEU A 1225 -2.74 31.28 17.88
C LEU A 1225 -2.03 31.98 19.05
N LEU A 1226 -0.70 32.09 19.01
CA LEU A 1226 0.07 32.74 20.06
C LEU A 1226 -0.04 34.28 19.97
N PRO A 1227 -0.05 34.97 21.13
CA PRO A 1227 -0.04 36.43 21.19
C PRO A 1227 1.29 37.07 20.79
#